data_AF-A0A669B860-F1
#
_entry.id   AF-A0A669B860-F1
#
_cell.length_a   1.000
_cell.length_b   1.000
_cell.length_c   1.000
_cell.angle_alpha   90.00
_cell.angle_beta   90.00
_cell.angle_gamma   90.00
#
_symmetry.space_group_name_H-M   'P 1'
#
loop_
_entity.id
_entity.type
_entity.pdbx_description
1 polymer ?
#
loop_
_entity_poly.entity_id
_entity_poly.type
_entity_poly.pdbx_seq_one_letter_code
_entity_poly.pdbx_strand_id
1 'polypeptide(L)'
;MSSIRELYRAHDSHAVPSLLRSFGHVINLSSRELDSVDCAALIFILKHGDGVKLNLLWTSIPAEGVESILFMLDKVSRLSVDRNQLLRFIHCCAACDVQQEAASGLLRTLQHSLDLSCSSCVELPEEDQPEPLSLTADDCRAVSTILTHSSRDTQLDLRDCEVEDSVLDLLFPVLHRVRLRVSKTVLLQLLSLVPVNSERDTVRRAVSLCGALGGELDLSHSTLDQRACGALVQMLDSCEGLTELDLSHCQLTDQLLLPLITHLHKVQVLDLSHNQITDASTDVLLQPLSINPSIDCVRSEGEQTKELEVEMLEIQAAASSIDDSEVKPGPNTPDINPKDVKKLPSSFIPEVKNECAQISYRFKCPGSGLFRCILTGLVFDMTREAELLYKIIQWDESILQPAGKVAAGPLFDIKCCEDAVRQLHFPHCGTQEALLSDGLLSVAHFTDDAVSFIKPLKITDTHVIVENPHLSAFGLVLDFLKGIWNKQVKGQVLLFLSPPNHTKQTQNINVLLLPRTIPMTEVSKHHQPSHFILVPSACNLMKNTTYTVHCPMANKIQPKRAEFDMEFGPNYSPTFVIRLPMNTDEVTLTIRDQTDTEVWEHEADLTDHLPFSADGRIPAEKIMVMLPDILEDLNDEEFKKFKWHLKTHVWNNMSPIKENYLSKADRNDTVDLMVQTYEITGAVQVMENILKTICRNDLVKKKISTLRN
;
A
#
# COMPACT_ATOMS: atom_id res chain seq x y z
N MET A 1 -28.06 -27.66 -26.61
CA MET A 1 -28.04 -27.49 -28.08
C MET A 1 -29.17 -28.20 -28.82
N SER A 2 -29.53 -29.45 -28.49
CA SER A 2 -30.66 -30.16 -29.11
C SER A 2 -31.98 -29.37 -29.07
N SER A 3 -32.39 -28.88 -27.90
CA SER A 3 -33.60 -28.06 -27.73
C SER A 3 -33.55 -26.74 -28.50
N ILE A 4 -32.35 -26.15 -28.65
CA ILE A 4 -32.14 -24.93 -29.44
C ILE A 4 -32.35 -25.23 -30.94
N ARG A 5 -31.81 -26.35 -31.44
CA ARG A 5 -32.03 -26.81 -32.82
C ARG A 5 -33.50 -27.12 -33.10
N GLU A 6 -34.22 -27.72 -32.15
CA GLU A 6 -35.64 -28.03 -32.31
C GLU A 6 -36.49 -26.76 -32.45
N LEU A 7 -36.27 -25.77 -31.59
CA LEU A 7 -36.94 -24.46 -31.71
C LEU A 7 -36.63 -23.77 -33.03
N TYR A 8 -35.36 -23.81 -33.45
CA TYR A 8 -34.97 -23.25 -34.74
C TYR A 8 -35.67 -23.97 -35.91
N ARG A 9 -35.71 -25.30 -35.92
CA ARG A 9 -36.42 -26.08 -36.95
C ARG A 9 -37.92 -25.79 -36.96
N ALA A 10 -38.52 -25.66 -35.79
CA ALA A 10 -39.93 -25.31 -35.61
C ALA A 10 -40.23 -23.83 -35.92
N HIS A 11 -39.21 -22.98 -36.03
CA HIS A 11 -39.32 -21.52 -36.14
C HIS A 11 -40.19 -20.90 -35.02
N ASP A 12 -40.22 -21.53 -33.84
CA ASP A 12 -41.07 -21.12 -32.72
C ASP A 12 -40.39 -20.05 -31.88
N SER A 13 -40.50 -18.79 -32.34
CA SER A 13 -39.94 -17.63 -31.66
C SER A 13 -40.63 -17.30 -30.33
N HIS A 14 -41.89 -17.72 -30.13
CA HIS A 14 -42.66 -17.42 -28.91
C HIS A 14 -42.21 -18.28 -27.72
N ALA A 15 -41.69 -19.47 -27.98
CA ALA A 15 -41.15 -20.34 -26.94
C ALA A 15 -39.75 -19.92 -26.44
N VAL A 16 -39.02 -19.08 -27.17
CA VAL A 16 -37.63 -18.70 -26.86
C VAL A 16 -37.46 -18.02 -25.49
N PRO A 17 -38.25 -17.00 -25.11
CA PRO A 17 -38.10 -16.36 -23.79
C PRO A 17 -38.40 -17.32 -22.63
N SER A 18 -39.38 -18.22 -22.81
CA SER A 18 -39.73 -19.23 -21.81
C SER A 18 -38.59 -20.24 -21.61
N LEU A 19 -37.93 -20.65 -22.71
CA LEU A 19 -36.76 -21.53 -22.66
C LEU A 19 -35.57 -20.84 -21.98
N LEU A 20 -35.30 -19.58 -22.31
CA LEU A 20 -34.21 -18.83 -21.67
C LEU A 20 -34.45 -18.69 -20.16
N ARG A 21 -35.69 -18.43 -19.74
CA ARG A 21 -36.05 -18.36 -18.32
C ARG A 21 -35.83 -19.70 -17.60
N SER A 22 -36.14 -20.83 -18.24
CA SER A 22 -35.91 -22.15 -17.61
C SER A 22 -34.43 -22.48 -17.41
N PHE A 23 -33.53 -21.89 -18.21
CA PHE A 23 -32.08 -22.00 -18.04
C PHE A 23 -31.44 -20.83 -17.26
N GLY A 24 -32.24 -19.96 -16.62
CA GLY A 24 -31.70 -18.80 -15.91
C GLY A 24 -30.96 -17.81 -16.82
N HIS A 25 -31.38 -17.72 -18.08
CA HIS A 25 -30.75 -16.96 -19.17
C HIS A 25 -29.32 -17.42 -19.53
N VAL A 26 -28.88 -18.58 -19.05
CA VAL A 26 -27.54 -19.12 -19.36
C VAL A 26 -27.63 -20.11 -20.52
N ILE A 27 -26.87 -19.85 -21.58
CA ILE A 27 -26.62 -20.82 -22.65
C ILE A 27 -25.19 -21.30 -22.49
N ASN A 28 -25.02 -22.56 -22.06
CA ASN A 28 -23.72 -23.19 -21.96
C ASN A 28 -23.47 -24.13 -23.15
N LEU A 29 -22.47 -23.78 -23.96
CA LEU A 29 -22.01 -24.55 -25.11
C LEU A 29 -20.55 -25.00 -24.98
N SER A 30 -19.98 -24.95 -23.77
CA SER A 30 -18.57 -25.28 -23.54
C SER A 30 -18.18 -26.66 -24.09
N SER A 31 -16.95 -26.77 -24.61
CA SER A 31 -16.36 -28.03 -25.12
C SER A 31 -17.17 -28.67 -26.25
N ARG A 32 -17.62 -27.88 -27.22
CA ARG A 32 -18.41 -28.34 -28.37
C ARG A 32 -17.84 -27.85 -29.69
N GLU A 33 -18.07 -28.60 -30.75
CA GLU A 33 -17.89 -28.15 -32.13
C GLU A 33 -19.26 -27.74 -32.67
N LEU A 34 -19.39 -26.48 -33.11
CA LEU A 34 -20.62 -25.97 -33.71
C LEU A 34 -20.54 -26.11 -35.23
N ASP A 35 -21.58 -26.64 -35.85
CA ASP A 35 -21.75 -26.57 -37.32
C ASP A 35 -22.52 -25.30 -37.74
N SER A 36 -22.69 -25.09 -39.04
CA SER A 36 -23.44 -23.92 -39.54
C SER A 36 -24.91 -23.88 -39.08
N VAL A 37 -25.51 -25.04 -38.82
CA VAL A 37 -26.88 -25.17 -38.32
C VAL A 37 -26.94 -24.81 -36.84
N ASP A 38 -25.94 -25.19 -36.04
CA ASP A 38 -25.82 -24.77 -34.66
C ASP A 38 -25.70 -23.26 -34.53
N CYS A 39 -24.86 -22.63 -35.35
CA CYS A 39 -24.69 -21.18 -35.38
C CYS A 39 -26.01 -20.49 -35.74
N ALA A 40 -26.71 -20.95 -36.79
CA ALA A 40 -28.01 -20.40 -37.18
C ALA A 40 -29.07 -20.55 -36.07
N ALA A 41 -29.09 -21.68 -35.38
CA ALA A 41 -30.00 -21.92 -34.27
C ALA A 41 -29.65 -21.04 -33.06
N LEU A 42 -28.36 -20.84 -32.75
CA LEU A 42 -27.91 -19.92 -31.70
C LEU A 42 -28.32 -18.48 -32.01
N ILE A 43 -28.11 -18.02 -33.25
CA ILE A 43 -28.53 -16.69 -33.71
C ILE A 43 -30.04 -16.51 -33.60
N PHE A 44 -30.82 -17.53 -33.97
CA PHE A 44 -32.28 -17.51 -33.81
C PHE A 44 -32.69 -17.29 -32.35
N ILE A 45 -32.06 -17.99 -31.41
CA ILE A 45 -32.31 -17.81 -29.99
C ILE A 45 -31.89 -16.41 -29.52
N LEU A 46 -30.70 -15.94 -29.90
CA LEU A 46 -30.23 -14.60 -29.52
C LEU A 46 -31.13 -13.51 -30.08
N LYS A 47 -31.65 -13.66 -31.31
CA LYS A 47 -32.55 -12.70 -31.96
C LYS A 47 -33.87 -12.52 -31.22
N HIS A 48 -34.37 -13.58 -30.60
CA HIS A 48 -35.63 -13.59 -29.84
C HIS A 48 -35.42 -13.62 -28.33
N GLY A 49 -34.18 -13.51 -27.88
CA GLY A 49 -33.76 -13.48 -26.48
C GLY A 49 -33.24 -12.12 -26.07
N ASP A 50 -33.15 -11.90 -24.76
CA ASP A 50 -32.52 -10.72 -24.19
C ASP A 50 -31.77 -11.08 -22.90
N GLY A 51 -30.67 -10.37 -22.65
CA GLY A 51 -29.82 -10.54 -21.46
C GLY A 51 -29.14 -11.90 -21.34
N VAL A 52 -28.87 -12.59 -22.44
CA VAL A 52 -28.34 -13.97 -22.43
C VAL A 52 -26.90 -14.01 -21.91
N LYS A 53 -26.59 -14.92 -20.99
CA LYS A 53 -25.23 -15.25 -20.57
C LYS A 53 -24.73 -16.42 -21.40
N LEU A 54 -23.75 -16.19 -22.25
CA LEU A 54 -23.27 -17.16 -23.23
C LEU A 54 -21.89 -17.69 -22.84
N ASN A 55 -21.80 -19.00 -22.61
CA ASN A 55 -20.54 -19.68 -22.33
C ASN A 55 -20.12 -20.52 -23.55
N LEU A 56 -18.98 -20.14 -24.14
CA LEU A 56 -18.34 -20.72 -25.32
C LEU A 56 -16.91 -21.19 -25.00
N LEU A 57 -16.56 -21.46 -23.74
CA LEU A 57 -15.23 -21.97 -23.37
C LEU A 57 -14.90 -23.27 -24.12
N TRP A 58 -13.74 -23.33 -24.77
CA TRP A 58 -13.28 -24.49 -25.57
C TRP A 58 -14.27 -24.89 -26.67
N THR A 59 -14.97 -23.92 -27.24
CA THR A 59 -15.96 -24.16 -28.31
C THR A 59 -15.35 -23.84 -29.67
N SER A 60 -15.38 -24.80 -30.59
CA SER A 60 -14.96 -24.58 -31.97
C SER A 60 -16.11 -24.03 -32.80
N ILE A 61 -15.93 -22.82 -33.33
CA ILE A 61 -16.94 -22.11 -34.13
C ILE A 61 -16.38 -21.90 -35.55
N PRO A 62 -17.13 -22.20 -36.62
CA PRO A 62 -16.72 -21.91 -38.00
C PRO A 62 -16.66 -20.39 -38.24
N ALA A 63 -15.80 -19.95 -39.16
CA ALA A 63 -15.55 -18.52 -39.40
C ALA A 63 -16.83 -17.72 -39.70
N GLU A 64 -17.73 -18.24 -40.55
CA GLU A 64 -19.03 -17.63 -40.86
C GLU A 64 -19.93 -17.50 -39.62
N GLY A 65 -19.82 -18.46 -38.70
CA GLY A 65 -20.55 -18.46 -37.43
C GLY A 65 -20.03 -17.39 -36.47
N VAL A 66 -18.71 -17.18 -36.42
CA VAL A 66 -18.08 -16.13 -35.59
C VAL A 66 -18.63 -14.75 -35.96
N GLU A 67 -18.58 -14.41 -37.24
CA GLU A 67 -19.08 -13.12 -37.74
C GLU A 67 -20.56 -12.91 -37.37
N SER A 68 -21.38 -13.93 -37.62
CA SER A 68 -22.81 -13.84 -37.37
C SER A 68 -23.17 -13.72 -35.88
N ILE A 69 -22.39 -14.35 -35.00
CA ILE A 69 -22.58 -14.25 -33.54
C ILE A 69 -22.18 -12.86 -33.04
N LEU A 70 -21.11 -12.26 -33.58
CA LEU A 70 -20.62 -10.94 -33.17
C LEU A 70 -21.69 -9.85 -33.33
N PHE A 71 -22.44 -9.86 -34.43
CA PHE A 71 -23.54 -8.91 -34.66
C PHE A 71 -24.74 -9.08 -33.72
N MET A 72 -24.80 -10.18 -32.96
CA MET A 72 -25.86 -10.47 -32.00
C MET A 72 -25.43 -10.26 -30.53
N LEU A 73 -24.20 -9.78 -30.29
CA LEU A 73 -23.69 -9.53 -28.94
C LEU A 73 -24.39 -8.38 -28.22
N ASP A 74 -25.21 -7.57 -28.91
CA ASP A 74 -26.13 -6.61 -28.28
C ASP A 74 -27.16 -7.30 -27.37
N LYS A 75 -27.52 -8.55 -27.65
CA LYS A 75 -28.46 -9.37 -26.86
C LYS A 75 -27.80 -10.19 -25.75
N VAL A 76 -26.46 -10.22 -25.73
CA VAL A 76 -25.68 -10.96 -24.74
C VAL A 76 -25.32 -10.02 -23.58
N SER A 77 -25.52 -10.48 -22.35
CA SER A 77 -25.16 -9.72 -21.14
C SER A 77 -23.77 -10.08 -20.62
N ARG A 78 -23.34 -11.33 -20.81
CA ARG A 78 -22.01 -11.82 -20.43
C ARG A 78 -21.55 -12.90 -21.39
N LEU A 79 -20.30 -12.82 -21.83
CA LEU A 79 -19.65 -13.78 -22.70
C LEU A 79 -18.47 -14.44 -21.96
N SER A 80 -18.37 -15.76 -22.05
CA SER A 80 -17.20 -16.52 -21.58
C SER A 80 -16.60 -17.28 -22.77
N VAL A 81 -15.32 -17.04 -23.06
CA VAL A 81 -14.55 -17.60 -24.17
C VAL A 81 -13.13 -17.89 -23.69
N ASP A 82 -12.46 -18.85 -24.32
CA ASP A 82 -11.03 -19.08 -24.11
C ASP A 82 -10.18 -18.08 -24.93
N ARG A 83 -8.89 -17.96 -24.59
CA ARG A 83 -7.95 -17.01 -25.22
C ARG A 83 -7.86 -17.13 -26.75
N ASN A 84 -7.95 -18.35 -27.30
CA ASN A 84 -7.87 -18.57 -28.74
C ASN A 84 -9.16 -18.11 -29.42
N GLN A 85 -10.31 -18.48 -28.88
CA GLN A 85 -11.60 -18.04 -29.42
C GLN A 85 -11.81 -16.53 -29.24
N LEU A 86 -11.26 -15.94 -28.17
CA LEU A 86 -11.21 -14.50 -27.97
C LEU A 86 -10.39 -13.82 -29.08
N LEU A 87 -9.16 -14.27 -29.36
CA LEU A 87 -8.37 -13.72 -30.47
C LEU A 87 -9.11 -13.79 -31.81
N ARG A 88 -9.80 -14.90 -32.10
CA ARG A 88 -10.62 -15.02 -33.31
C ARG A 88 -11.74 -13.99 -33.38
N PHE A 89 -12.38 -13.70 -32.24
CA PHE A 89 -13.40 -12.64 -32.17
C PHE A 89 -12.79 -11.25 -32.36
N ILE A 90 -11.62 -10.99 -31.76
CA ILE A 90 -10.88 -9.73 -31.90
C ILE A 90 -10.47 -9.50 -33.36
N HIS A 91 -9.90 -10.50 -34.02
CA HIS A 91 -9.55 -10.46 -35.44
C HIS A 91 -10.75 -10.20 -36.33
N CYS A 92 -11.87 -10.89 -36.07
CA CYS A 92 -13.09 -10.67 -36.84
C CYS A 92 -13.64 -9.25 -36.64
N CYS A 93 -13.57 -8.68 -35.44
CA CYS A 93 -13.95 -7.28 -35.20
C CYS A 93 -13.00 -6.29 -35.89
N ALA A 94 -11.71 -6.63 -36.02
CA ALA A 94 -10.71 -5.75 -36.62
C ALA A 94 -10.64 -5.84 -38.16
N ALA A 95 -11.28 -6.84 -38.78
CA ALA A 95 -11.09 -7.13 -40.21
C ALA A 95 -11.72 -6.10 -41.16
N CYS A 96 -12.81 -5.40 -40.78
CA CYS A 96 -13.38 -4.31 -41.58
C CYS A 96 -14.19 -3.31 -40.74
N ASP A 97 -14.43 -2.11 -41.29
CA ASP A 97 -15.15 -1.02 -40.61
C ASP A 97 -16.56 -1.43 -40.14
N VAL A 98 -17.26 -2.26 -40.91
CA VAL A 98 -18.60 -2.75 -40.54
C VAL A 98 -18.53 -3.66 -39.30
N GLN A 99 -17.48 -4.45 -39.18
CA GLN A 99 -17.30 -5.36 -38.04
C GLN A 99 -16.75 -4.65 -36.80
N GLN A 100 -16.12 -3.48 -36.96
CA GLN A 100 -15.70 -2.65 -35.83
C GLN A 100 -16.89 -2.14 -35.00
N GLU A 101 -18.09 -2.02 -35.59
CA GLU A 101 -19.32 -1.71 -34.84
C GLU A 101 -19.59 -2.77 -33.74
N ALA A 102 -19.24 -4.03 -34.00
CA ALA A 102 -19.39 -5.13 -33.05
C ALA A 102 -18.35 -5.12 -31.92
N ALA A 103 -17.23 -4.39 -32.06
CA ALA A 103 -16.18 -4.31 -31.05
C ALA A 103 -16.71 -3.75 -29.71
N SER A 104 -17.57 -2.74 -29.76
CA SER A 104 -18.22 -2.16 -28.57
C SER A 104 -19.12 -3.18 -27.85
N GLY A 105 -19.80 -4.03 -28.62
CA GLY A 105 -20.61 -5.12 -28.12
C GLY A 105 -19.77 -6.20 -27.48
N LEU A 106 -18.68 -6.62 -28.13
CA LEU A 106 -17.71 -7.58 -27.62
C LEU A 106 -17.14 -7.12 -26.27
N LEU A 107 -16.58 -5.91 -26.21
CA LEU A 107 -16.01 -5.34 -24.98
C LEU A 107 -17.05 -5.26 -23.85
N ARG A 108 -18.29 -4.84 -24.15
CA ARG A 108 -19.37 -4.81 -23.15
C ARG A 108 -19.69 -6.22 -22.60
N THR A 109 -19.78 -7.22 -23.48
CA THR A 109 -20.09 -8.60 -23.07
C THR A 109 -18.98 -9.27 -22.27
N LEU A 110 -17.73 -8.83 -22.47
CA LEU A 110 -16.55 -9.24 -21.70
C LEU A 110 -16.32 -8.35 -20.46
N GLN A 111 -17.26 -7.47 -20.14
CA GLN A 111 -17.17 -6.55 -18.99
C GLN A 111 -15.92 -5.66 -19.02
N HIS A 112 -15.48 -5.25 -20.22
CA HIS A 112 -14.26 -4.47 -20.45
C HIS A 112 -12.98 -5.14 -19.90
N SER A 113 -12.91 -6.48 -19.95
CA SER A 113 -11.70 -7.25 -19.66
C SER A 113 -11.35 -8.16 -20.84
N LEU A 114 -10.23 -7.89 -21.49
CA LEU A 114 -9.63 -8.74 -22.51
C LEU A 114 -8.57 -9.62 -21.83
N ASP A 115 -8.98 -10.83 -21.47
CA ASP A 115 -8.10 -11.80 -20.82
C ASP A 115 -7.53 -12.79 -21.84
N LEU A 116 -6.24 -12.63 -22.18
CA LEU A 116 -5.49 -13.55 -23.03
C LEU A 116 -4.52 -14.44 -22.23
N SER A 117 -4.59 -14.38 -20.89
CA SER A 117 -3.77 -15.18 -19.98
C SER A 117 -4.27 -16.63 -19.89
N CYS A 118 -3.53 -17.47 -19.15
CA CYS A 118 -3.87 -18.86 -18.88
C CYS A 118 -4.88 -19.02 -17.72
N SER A 119 -5.49 -17.94 -17.22
CA SER A 119 -6.41 -17.93 -16.06
C SER A 119 -7.62 -18.88 -16.15
N SER A 120 -7.93 -19.38 -17.35
CA SER A 120 -9.01 -20.32 -17.63
C SER A 120 -8.56 -21.77 -17.86
N CYS A 121 -7.24 -22.03 -17.86
CA CYS A 121 -6.68 -23.38 -17.96
C CYS A 121 -6.77 -24.07 -16.60
N VAL A 122 -7.55 -25.14 -16.52
CA VAL A 122 -7.53 -26.10 -15.40
C VAL A 122 -6.08 -26.49 -15.16
N GLU A 123 -5.61 -26.40 -13.90
CA GLU A 123 -4.28 -26.83 -13.47
C GLU A 123 -3.99 -28.25 -14.00
N LEU A 124 -3.15 -28.34 -15.04
CA LEU A 124 -2.64 -29.60 -15.55
C LEU A 124 -1.26 -29.86 -14.92
N PRO A 125 -0.88 -31.13 -14.70
CA PRO A 125 0.44 -31.52 -14.20
C PRO A 125 1.56 -30.92 -15.05
N GLU A 126 2.75 -30.73 -14.47
CA GLU A 126 3.92 -30.04 -15.06
C GLU A 126 4.34 -30.52 -16.47
N GLU A 127 3.91 -31.70 -16.91
CA GLU A 127 4.19 -32.25 -18.25
C GLU A 127 3.21 -31.78 -19.36
N ASP A 128 2.06 -31.18 -19.00
CA ASP A 128 1.00 -30.72 -19.92
C ASP A 128 0.70 -29.20 -19.76
N GLN A 129 1.68 -28.41 -19.33
CA GLN A 129 1.55 -26.95 -19.28
C GLN A 129 1.24 -26.42 -20.69
N PRO A 130 0.15 -25.66 -20.87
CA PRO A 130 -0.20 -25.11 -22.18
C PRO A 130 0.91 -24.19 -22.65
N GLU A 131 1.44 -24.42 -23.85
CA GLU A 131 2.45 -23.55 -24.47
C GLU A 131 2.03 -22.07 -24.36
N PRO A 132 2.98 -21.16 -24.06
CA PRO A 132 2.69 -19.74 -23.95
C PRO A 132 2.10 -19.23 -25.27
N LEU A 133 1.07 -18.40 -25.18
CA LEU A 133 0.41 -17.87 -26.38
C LEU A 133 1.32 -16.83 -27.03
N SER A 134 1.91 -17.17 -28.17
CA SER A 134 2.70 -16.22 -28.96
C SER A 134 1.77 -15.26 -29.73
N LEU A 135 1.81 -13.98 -29.38
CA LEU A 135 1.04 -12.94 -30.06
C LEU A 135 1.82 -12.38 -31.25
N THR A 136 1.18 -12.42 -32.41
CA THR A 136 1.72 -11.91 -33.67
C THR A 136 1.46 -10.40 -33.84
N ALA A 137 2.10 -9.81 -34.86
CA ALA A 137 1.85 -8.42 -35.26
C ALA A 137 0.37 -8.16 -35.58
N ASP A 138 -0.31 -9.13 -36.18
CA ASP A 138 -1.71 -9.02 -36.54
C ASP A 138 -2.60 -9.10 -35.29
N ASP A 139 -2.26 -9.93 -34.31
CA ASP A 139 -2.98 -10.00 -33.02
C ASP A 139 -2.94 -8.64 -32.31
N CYS A 140 -1.77 -8.06 -32.13
CA CYS A 140 -1.63 -6.76 -31.45
C CYS A 140 -2.28 -5.62 -32.23
N ARG A 141 -2.24 -5.66 -33.57
CA ARG A 141 -2.97 -4.69 -34.42
C ARG A 141 -4.48 -4.81 -34.23
N ALA A 142 -5.00 -6.04 -34.19
CA ALA A 142 -6.42 -6.28 -33.98
C ALA A 142 -6.87 -5.82 -32.59
N VAL A 143 -6.09 -6.15 -31.54
CA VAL A 143 -6.31 -5.66 -30.16
C VAL A 143 -6.32 -4.13 -30.11
N SER A 144 -5.31 -3.48 -30.69
CA SER A 144 -5.24 -2.01 -30.77
C SER A 144 -6.46 -1.42 -31.48
N THR A 145 -6.87 -2.03 -32.61
CA THR A 145 -8.03 -1.59 -33.39
C THR A 145 -9.35 -1.69 -32.63
N ILE A 146 -9.57 -2.74 -31.84
CA ILE A 146 -10.81 -2.84 -31.06
C ILE A 146 -10.80 -1.91 -29.84
N LEU A 147 -9.63 -1.67 -29.24
CA LEU A 147 -9.49 -0.82 -28.05
C LEU A 147 -9.65 0.67 -28.38
N THR A 148 -9.33 1.11 -29.60
CA THR A 148 -9.65 2.49 -30.04
C THR A 148 -11.16 2.76 -30.01
N HIS A 149 -11.98 1.73 -30.25
CA HIS A 149 -13.44 1.80 -30.23
C HIS A 149 -14.06 1.60 -28.84
N SER A 150 -13.25 1.34 -27.81
CA SER A 150 -13.76 1.27 -26.45
C SER A 150 -14.29 2.64 -26.01
N SER A 151 -15.33 2.68 -25.18
CA SER A 151 -15.84 3.90 -24.55
C SER A 151 -15.41 4.04 -23.08
N ARG A 152 -14.73 3.02 -22.55
CA ARG A 152 -14.33 2.91 -21.13
C ARG A 152 -12.94 2.33 -21.01
N ASP A 153 -12.31 2.54 -19.86
CA ASP A 153 -11.05 1.88 -19.54
C ASP A 153 -11.24 0.38 -19.56
N THR A 154 -10.35 -0.31 -20.26
CA THR A 154 -10.43 -1.75 -20.52
C THR A 154 -9.23 -2.46 -19.93
N GLN A 155 -9.44 -3.51 -19.15
CA GLN A 155 -8.34 -4.34 -18.67
C GLN A 155 -7.81 -5.21 -19.81
N LEU A 156 -6.50 -5.28 -19.99
CA LEU A 156 -5.82 -6.16 -20.93
C LEU A 156 -4.84 -7.05 -20.15
N ASP A 157 -5.08 -8.36 -20.15
CA ASP A 157 -4.25 -9.34 -19.43
C ASP A 157 -3.45 -10.19 -20.42
N LEU A 158 -2.11 -10.07 -20.34
CA LEU A 158 -1.09 -10.69 -21.18
C LEU A 158 -0.03 -11.43 -20.33
N ARG A 159 -0.35 -11.80 -19.08
CA ARG A 159 0.65 -12.39 -18.16
C ARG A 159 1.29 -13.69 -18.65
N ASP A 160 0.58 -14.46 -19.47
CA ASP A 160 1.07 -15.75 -20.01
C ASP A 160 1.25 -15.72 -21.54
N CYS A 161 1.55 -14.54 -22.08
CA CYS A 161 1.78 -14.33 -23.51
C CYS A 161 3.27 -14.08 -23.82
N GLU A 162 3.71 -14.59 -24.96
CA GLU A 162 5.00 -14.25 -25.56
C GLU A 162 4.76 -13.26 -26.71
N VAL A 163 5.51 -12.15 -26.73
CA VAL A 163 5.36 -11.14 -27.78
C VAL A 163 6.74 -10.70 -28.25
N GLU A 164 6.90 -10.55 -29.58
CA GLU A 164 8.12 -9.98 -30.14
C GLU A 164 8.21 -8.47 -29.88
N ASP A 165 9.38 -7.95 -29.53
CA ASP A 165 9.59 -6.54 -29.13
C ASP A 165 8.99 -5.53 -30.11
N SER A 166 9.18 -5.75 -31.42
CA SER A 166 8.72 -4.80 -32.45
C SER A 166 7.19 -4.73 -32.58
N VAL A 167 6.49 -5.74 -32.08
CA VAL A 167 5.03 -5.89 -32.19
C VAL A 167 4.29 -5.12 -31.11
N LEU A 168 4.86 -5.04 -29.91
CA LEU A 168 4.28 -4.32 -28.77
C LEU A 168 4.15 -2.81 -29.01
N ASP A 169 4.92 -2.25 -29.95
CA ASP A 169 4.82 -0.85 -30.36
C ASP A 169 3.38 -0.46 -30.78
N LEU A 170 2.64 -1.42 -31.34
CA LEU A 170 1.27 -1.24 -31.83
C LEU A 170 0.25 -0.99 -30.70
N LEU A 171 0.60 -1.27 -29.44
CA LEU A 171 -0.28 -1.08 -28.28
C LEU A 171 -0.18 0.33 -27.68
N PHE A 172 0.95 1.03 -27.84
CA PHE A 172 1.15 2.38 -27.27
C PHE A 172 0.03 3.38 -27.60
N PRO A 173 -0.55 3.43 -28.82
CA PRO A 173 -1.63 4.34 -29.13
C PRO A 173 -2.88 4.18 -28.25
N VAL A 174 -3.09 2.99 -27.65
CA VAL A 174 -4.28 2.68 -26.86
C VAL A 174 -4.03 2.55 -25.35
N LEU A 175 -2.76 2.52 -24.92
CA LEU A 175 -2.40 2.32 -23.50
C LEU A 175 -3.07 3.31 -22.54
N HIS A 176 -3.28 4.56 -22.96
CA HIS A 176 -3.95 5.59 -22.16
C HIS A 176 -5.41 5.27 -21.76
N ARG A 177 -5.99 4.18 -22.27
CA ARG A 177 -7.37 3.71 -21.98
C ARG A 177 -7.40 2.26 -21.49
N VAL A 178 -6.23 1.72 -21.17
CA VAL A 178 -6.05 0.31 -20.83
C VAL A 178 -5.52 0.20 -19.42
N ARG A 179 -6.01 -0.77 -18.64
CA ARG A 179 -5.33 -1.24 -17.43
C ARG A 179 -4.57 -2.52 -17.79
N LEU A 180 -3.26 -2.45 -17.76
CA LEU A 180 -2.39 -3.49 -18.31
C LEU A 180 -1.93 -4.45 -17.21
N ARG A 181 -2.11 -5.75 -17.45
CA ARG A 181 -1.51 -6.84 -16.67
C ARG A 181 -0.60 -7.64 -17.58
N VAL A 182 0.69 -7.67 -17.30
CA VAL A 182 1.72 -8.27 -18.16
C VAL A 182 2.70 -9.07 -17.32
N SER A 183 3.41 -10.02 -17.94
CA SER A 183 4.59 -10.62 -17.30
C SER A 183 5.73 -9.62 -17.23
N LYS A 184 6.70 -9.88 -16.36
CA LYS A 184 7.91 -9.06 -16.22
C LYS A 184 8.72 -8.99 -17.51
N THR A 185 8.74 -10.06 -18.29
CA THR A 185 9.35 -10.11 -19.63
C THR A 185 8.69 -9.11 -20.57
N VAL A 186 7.37 -9.15 -20.71
CA VAL A 186 6.62 -8.23 -21.58
C VAL A 186 6.70 -6.80 -21.07
N LEU A 187 6.74 -6.60 -19.76
CA LEU A 187 6.93 -5.29 -19.14
C LEU A 187 8.29 -4.68 -19.47
N LEU A 188 9.38 -5.47 -19.41
CA LEU A 188 10.71 -5.02 -19.84
C LEU A 188 10.77 -4.70 -21.33
N GLN A 189 10.12 -5.50 -22.17
CA GLN A 189 10.01 -5.23 -23.61
C GLN A 189 9.29 -3.91 -23.85
N LEU A 190 8.13 -3.69 -23.23
CA LEU A 190 7.38 -2.42 -23.31
C LEU A 190 8.21 -1.22 -22.83
N LEU A 191 8.90 -1.37 -21.70
CA LEU A 191 9.79 -0.33 -21.18
C LEU A 191 10.88 0.03 -22.19
N SER A 192 11.50 -0.97 -22.84
CA SER A 192 12.55 -0.76 -23.84
C SER A 192 12.09 -0.01 -25.09
N LEU A 193 10.78 0.05 -25.34
CA LEU A 193 10.14 0.75 -26.47
C LEU A 193 9.67 2.17 -26.13
N VAL A 194 9.79 2.59 -24.86
CA VAL A 194 9.46 3.96 -24.43
C VAL A 194 10.37 4.99 -25.12
N PRO A 195 11.70 4.80 -25.18
CA PRO A 195 12.59 5.75 -25.85
C PRO A 195 12.36 5.77 -27.36
N VAL A 196 11.92 6.91 -27.89
CA VAL A 196 11.82 7.16 -29.34
C VAL A 196 12.60 8.42 -29.74
N ASN A 197 12.84 8.59 -31.05
CA ASN A 197 13.62 9.73 -31.57
C ASN A 197 13.00 11.11 -31.27
N SER A 198 11.73 11.16 -30.86
CA SER A 198 10.95 12.37 -30.57
C SER A 198 10.70 12.45 -29.07
N GLU A 199 11.31 13.41 -28.38
CA GLU A 199 11.14 13.63 -26.93
C GLU A 199 9.65 13.74 -26.53
N ARG A 200 8.85 14.44 -27.34
CA ARG A 200 7.41 14.56 -27.13
C ARG A 200 6.69 13.21 -27.13
N ASP A 201 7.10 12.31 -28.02
CA ASP A 201 6.47 11.00 -28.15
C ASP A 201 6.99 10.04 -27.08
N THR A 202 8.25 10.16 -26.66
CA THR A 202 8.80 9.45 -25.48
C THR A 202 8.00 9.79 -24.23
N VAL A 203 7.76 11.08 -23.96
CA VAL A 203 6.94 11.52 -22.81
C VAL A 203 5.53 10.94 -22.88
N ARG A 204 4.89 11.01 -24.05
CA ARG A 204 3.54 10.45 -24.25
C ARG A 204 3.48 8.94 -24.00
N ARG A 205 4.48 8.20 -24.49
CA ARG A 205 4.60 6.75 -24.30
C ARG A 205 4.82 6.39 -22.84
N ALA A 206 5.73 7.09 -22.17
CA ALA A 206 6.02 6.92 -20.75
C ALA A 206 4.75 7.15 -19.89
N VAL A 207 4.07 8.29 -20.09
CA VAL A 207 2.85 8.63 -19.33
C VAL A 207 1.72 7.63 -19.60
N SER A 208 1.57 7.18 -20.85
CA SER A 208 0.53 6.20 -21.22
C SER A 208 0.82 4.83 -20.61
N LEU A 209 2.08 4.39 -20.60
CA LEU A 209 2.49 3.12 -19.98
C LEU A 209 2.34 3.18 -18.46
N CYS A 210 2.83 4.25 -17.81
CA CYS A 210 2.69 4.46 -16.37
C CYS A 210 1.21 4.47 -15.94
N GLY A 211 0.36 5.19 -16.68
CA GLY A 211 -1.08 5.21 -16.44
C GLY A 211 -1.73 3.85 -16.64
N ALA A 212 -1.28 3.08 -17.65
CA ALA A 212 -1.81 1.75 -17.89
C ALA A 212 -1.47 0.75 -16.79
N LEU A 213 -0.32 0.91 -16.15
CA LEU A 213 0.13 0.10 -15.02
C LEU A 213 -0.48 0.53 -13.67
N GLY A 214 -1.21 1.66 -13.64
CA GLY A 214 -1.82 2.16 -12.40
C GLY A 214 -0.84 2.81 -11.41
N GLY A 215 0.38 3.14 -11.86
CA GLY A 215 1.42 3.74 -11.00
C GLY A 215 2.33 2.74 -10.30
N GLU A 216 2.16 1.43 -10.52
CA GLU A 216 2.99 0.37 -9.96
C GLU A 216 3.89 -0.23 -11.05
N LEU A 217 5.20 -0.28 -10.82
CA LEU A 217 6.16 -0.92 -11.72
C LEU A 217 6.98 -1.97 -10.98
N ASP A 218 6.60 -3.23 -11.11
CA ASP A 218 7.34 -4.38 -10.58
C ASP A 218 8.26 -4.98 -11.65
N LEU A 219 9.57 -4.79 -11.48
CA LEU A 219 10.62 -5.42 -12.27
C LEU A 219 11.45 -6.41 -11.45
N SER A 220 11.01 -6.78 -10.24
CA SER A 220 11.76 -7.66 -9.36
C SER A 220 12.13 -8.98 -10.02
N HIS A 221 13.29 -9.54 -9.68
CA HIS A 221 13.84 -10.75 -10.29
C HIS A 221 14.08 -10.67 -11.82
N SER A 222 14.09 -9.46 -12.40
CA SER A 222 14.39 -9.26 -13.82
C SER A 222 15.78 -8.67 -14.00
N THR A 223 16.55 -9.21 -14.94
CA THR A 223 17.91 -8.69 -15.21
C THR A 223 17.84 -7.38 -15.97
N LEU A 224 18.31 -6.30 -15.34
CA LEU A 224 18.32 -4.96 -15.96
C LEU A 224 19.66 -4.68 -16.62
N ASP A 225 19.64 -4.35 -17.91
CA ASP A 225 20.81 -3.89 -18.65
C ASP A 225 20.85 -2.35 -18.73
N GLN A 226 21.91 -1.82 -19.35
CA GLN A 226 22.07 -0.36 -19.51
C GLN A 226 20.95 0.28 -20.33
N ARG A 227 20.35 -0.46 -21.28
CA ARG A 227 19.25 0.04 -22.13
C ARG A 227 17.96 0.13 -21.32
N ALA A 228 17.62 -0.91 -20.56
CA ALA A 228 16.47 -0.95 -19.67
C ALA A 228 16.56 0.12 -18.59
N CYS A 229 17.74 0.30 -17.97
CA CYS A 229 17.97 1.38 -17.01
C CYS A 229 17.81 2.77 -17.66
N GLY A 230 18.34 2.97 -18.88
CA GLY A 230 18.16 4.22 -19.62
C GLY A 230 16.70 4.52 -19.96
N ALA A 231 15.93 3.50 -20.33
CA ALA A 231 14.49 3.62 -20.57
C ALA A 231 13.72 3.92 -19.27
N LEU A 232 14.09 3.29 -18.16
CA LEU A 232 13.54 3.55 -16.83
C LEU A 232 13.79 5.00 -16.41
N VAL A 233 15.00 5.52 -16.63
CA VAL A 233 15.31 6.94 -16.37
C VAL A 233 14.38 7.86 -17.16
N GLN A 234 14.18 7.61 -18.46
CA GLN A 234 13.28 8.43 -19.28
C GLN A 234 11.83 8.34 -18.81
N MET A 235 11.40 7.16 -18.38
CA MET A 235 10.05 6.97 -17.83
C MET A 235 9.87 7.73 -16.52
N LEU A 236 10.82 7.62 -15.59
CA LEU A 236 10.83 8.37 -14.33
C LEU A 236 10.97 9.88 -14.55
N ASP A 237 11.66 10.32 -15.61
CA ASP A 237 11.76 11.74 -15.91
C ASP A 237 10.43 12.31 -16.41
N SER A 238 9.72 11.53 -17.22
CA SER A 238 8.49 11.94 -17.91
C SER A 238 7.20 11.75 -17.10
N CYS A 239 7.20 10.93 -16.03
CA CYS A 239 6.00 10.55 -15.29
C CYS A 239 6.04 11.00 -13.82
N GLU A 240 5.02 11.74 -13.38
CA GLU A 240 4.80 12.06 -11.95
C GLU A 240 3.85 11.08 -11.24
N GLY A 241 3.30 10.11 -11.99
CA GLY A 241 2.28 9.17 -11.50
C GLY A 241 2.80 7.82 -11.01
N LEU A 242 4.11 7.56 -11.08
CA LEU A 242 4.68 6.29 -10.62
C LEU A 242 4.85 6.32 -9.09
N THR A 243 4.04 5.55 -8.38
CA THR A 243 4.01 5.50 -6.92
C THR A 243 4.89 4.40 -6.36
N GLU A 244 5.00 3.26 -7.05
CA GLU A 244 5.75 2.09 -6.59
C GLU A 244 6.71 1.59 -7.67
N LEU A 245 7.94 1.29 -7.26
CA LEU A 245 9.01 0.78 -8.11
C LEU A 245 9.76 -0.34 -7.37
N ASP A 246 9.55 -1.57 -7.81
CA ASP A 246 10.28 -2.72 -7.28
C ASP A 246 11.39 -3.13 -8.27
N LEU A 247 12.63 -3.00 -7.81
CA LEU A 247 13.86 -3.37 -8.50
C LEU A 247 14.66 -4.41 -7.70
N SER A 248 14.00 -5.17 -6.82
CA SER A 248 14.64 -6.21 -6.02
C SER A 248 15.16 -7.36 -6.90
N HIS A 249 16.28 -7.98 -6.53
CA HIS A 249 16.86 -9.10 -7.27
C HIS A 249 17.14 -8.82 -8.77
N CYS A 250 17.42 -7.56 -9.15
CA CYS A 250 17.63 -7.16 -10.54
C CYS A 250 19.08 -7.25 -11.04
N GLN A 251 20.01 -7.71 -10.18
CA GLN A 251 21.47 -7.70 -10.44
C GLN A 251 22.02 -6.30 -10.74
N LEU A 252 21.39 -5.25 -10.19
CA LEU A 252 21.85 -3.88 -10.37
C LEU A 252 23.24 -3.70 -9.76
N THR A 253 24.15 -3.12 -10.54
CA THR A 253 25.47 -2.68 -10.08
C THR A 253 25.47 -1.18 -9.87
N ASP A 254 26.45 -0.65 -9.13
CA ASP A 254 26.66 0.79 -8.94
C ASP A 254 26.62 1.60 -10.25
N GLN A 255 27.19 1.04 -11.32
CA GLN A 255 27.25 1.70 -12.63
C GLN A 255 25.88 1.84 -13.27
N LEU A 256 25.00 0.84 -13.09
CA LEU A 256 23.63 0.85 -13.61
C LEU A 256 22.69 1.68 -12.73
N LEU A 257 22.99 1.75 -11.43
CA LEU A 257 22.23 2.52 -10.46
C LEU A 257 22.45 4.03 -10.61
N LEU A 258 23.69 4.48 -10.86
CA LEU A 258 24.05 5.92 -10.86
C LEU A 258 23.11 6.81 -11.70
N PRO A 259 22.68 6.45 -12.93
CA PRO A 259 21.72 7.23 -13.71
C PRO A 259 20.30 7.27 -13.11
N LEU A 260 19.91 6.23 -12.37
CA LEU A 260 18.60 6.13 -11.73
C LEU A 260 18.51 7.02 -10.49
N ILE A 261 19.60 7.14 -9.72
CA ILE A 261 19.67 7.84 -8.43
C ILE A 261 19.00 9.22 -8.46
N THR A 262 19.24 10.01 -9.52
CA THR A 262 18.71 11.37 -9.62
C THR A 262 17.20 11.44 -9.83
N HIS A 263 16.54 10.32 -10.14
CA HIS A 263 15.12 10.24 -10.47
C HIS A 263 14.31 9.40 -9.46
N LEU A 264 14.97 8.55 -8.66
CA LEU A 264 14.32 7.68 -7.67
C LEU A 264 13.54 8.46 -6.59
N HIS A 265 13.92 9.71 -6.33
CA HIS A 265 13.20 10.59 -5.40
C HIS A 265 11.74 10.88 -5.80
N LYS A 266 11.32 10.53 -7.03
CA LYS A 266 9.96 10.75 -7.55
C LYS A 266 8.97 9.65 -7.14
N VAL A 267 9.44 8.48 -6.72
CA VAL A 267 8.63 7.29 -6.38
C VAL A 267 8.33 7.27 -4.87
N GLN A 268 7.20 6.72 -4.41
CA GLN A 268 6.82 6.65 -2.98
C GLN A 268 7.19 5.33 -2.31
N VAL A 269 7.24 4.23 -3.04
CA VAL A 269 7.68 2.92 -2.55
C VAL A 269 8.78 2.44 -3.47
N LEU A 270 9.96 2.18 -2.89
CA LEU A 270 11.14 1.77 -3.66
C LEU A 270 11.77 0.55 -2.99
N ASP A 271 11.88 -0.54 -3.74
CA ASP A 271 12.64 -1.72 -3.34
C ASP A 271 13.89 -1.87 -4.22
N LEU A 272 15.06 -1.87 -3.58
CA LEU A 272 16.37 -2.09 -4.20
C LEU A 272 17.09 -3.30 -3.60
N SER A 273 16.40 -4.13 -2.83
CA SER A 273 16.96 -5.26 -2.10
C SER A 273 17.60 -6.30 -3.03
N HIS A 274 18.57 -7.05 -2.50
CA HIS A 274 19.22 -8.14 -3.23
C HIS A 274 19.84 -7.75 -4.58
N ASN A 275 20.50 -6.58 -4.63
CA ASN A 275 21.30 -6.10 -5.75
C ASN A 275 22.79 -6.03 -5.39
N GLN A 276 23.66 -5.77 -6.39
CA GLN A 276 25.11 -5.66 -6.22
C GLN A 276 25.53 -4.18 -6.06
N ILE A 277 24.91 -3.49 -5.10
CA ILE A 277 25.12 -2.06 -4.82
C ILE A 277 26.14 -1.93 -3.67
N THR A 278 27.15 -1.07 -3.82
CA THR A 278 28.15 -0.80 -2.77
C THR A 278 27.75 0.36 -1.85
N ASP A 279 28.46 0.48 -0.72
CA ASP A 279 28.32 1.55 0.28
C ASP A 279 28.45 2.93 -0.37
N ALA A 280 29.38 3.08 -1.32
CA ALA A 280 29.63 4.34 -2.00
C ALA A 280 28.41 4.83 -2.80
N SER A 281 27.69 3.94 -3.49
CA SER A 281 26.44 4.31 -4.18
C SER A 281 25.28 4.45 -3.21
N THR A 282 25.30 3.71 -2.10
CA THR A 282 24.29 3.84 -1.03
C THR A 282 24.38 5.22 -0.38
N ASP A 283 25.57 5.75 -0.12
CA ASP A 283 25.78 7.11 0.39
C ASP A 283 25.29 8.17 -0.61
N VAL A 284 25.54 7.94 -1.91
CA VAL A 284 25.06 8.82 -2.98
C VAL A 284 23.55 8.72 -3.18
N LEU A 285 22.92 7.57 -2.90
CA LEU A 285 21.46 7.37 -2.86
C LEU A 285 20.82 8.12 -1.68
N LEU A 286 21.47 8.16 -0.52
CA LEU A 286 20.94 8.83 0.67
C LEU A 286 20.78 10.34 0.48
N GLN A 287 21.62 11.00 -0.34
CA GLN A 287 21.52 12.43 -0.61
C GLN A 287 20.19 12.86 -1.29
N PRO A 288 19.78 12.31 -2.44
CA PRO A 288 18.52 12.64 -3.10
C PRO A 288 17.29 12.02 -2.42
N LEU A 289 17.41 10.85 -1.78
CA LEU A 289 16.30 10.27 -1.00
C LEU A 289 15.99 11.09 0.27
N SER A 290 16.97 11.83 0.81
CA SER A 290 16.75 12.81 1.90
C SER A 290 15.90 14.02 1.48
N ILE A 291 15.69 14.24 0.17
CA ILE A 291 14.92 15.37 -0.36
C ILE A 291 13.41 15.05 -0.39
N ASN A 292 13.01 13.77 -0.42
CA ASN A 292 11.61 13.35 -0.42
C ASN A 292 11.35 12.27 0.65
N PRO A 293 10.90 12.62 1.86
CA PRO A 293 10.72 11.67 2.97
C PRO A 293 9.41 10.86 2.89
N SER A 294 8.77 10.80 1.72
CA SER A 294 7.58 9.97 1.46
C SER A 294 7.94 8.62 0.83
N ILE A 295 9.25 8.32 0.70
CA ILE A 295 9.75 7.06 0.14
C ILE A 295 9.87 6.04 1.25
N ASP A 296 8.94 5.08 1.32
CA ASP A 296 9.15 3.84 2.07
C ASP A 296 10.15 2.99 1.26
N CYS A 297 11.43 3.11 1.62
CA CYS A 297 12.52 2.36 1.01
C CYS A 297 12.75 1.06 1.81
N VAL A 298 12.49 -0.09 1.19
CA VAL A 298 12.82 -1.40 1.76
C VAL A 298 14.31 -1.66 1.50
N ARG A 299 15.09 -1.75 2.57
CA ARG A 299 16.56 -1.68 2.56
C ARG A 299 17.24 -2.89 1.90
N SER A 300 18.37 -2.56 1.24
CA SER A 300 19.43 -3.45 0.77
C SER A 300 19.97 -4.38 1.87
N GLU A 301 19.81 -5.69 1.69
CA GLU A 301 20.70 -6.69 2.30
C GLU A 301 21.78 -7.06 1.27
N GLY A 302 22.98 -6.52 1.47
CA GLY A 302 24.20 -6.88 0.75
C GLY A 302 25.35 -6.96 1.73
N GLU A 303 26.00 -8.12 1.79
CA GLU A 303 27.15 -8.40 2.65
C GLU A 303 28.29 -7.40 2.42
N GLN A 304 28.91 -6.94 3.52
CA GLN A 304 30.05 -6.01 3.62
C GLN A 304 29.72 -4.51 3.53
N THR A 305 28.93 -3.99 4.47
CA THR A 305 29.12 -2.60 4.94
C THR A 305 29.54 -2.66 6.39
N LYS A 306 30.78 -2.27 6.65
CA LYS A 306 31.29 -2.07 8.02
C LYS A 306 30.63 -0.82 8.58
N GLU A 307 30.28 -0.87 9.87
CA GLU A 307 30.20 0.29 10.78
C GLU A 307 30.24 1.68 10.14
N LEU A 308 29.08 2.32 9.95
CA LEU A 308 28.98 3.77 9.91
C LEU A 308 27.80 4.24 10.79
N GLU A 309 27.77 3.78 12.04
CA GLU A 309 27.06 4.47 13.15
C GLU A 309 28.03 5.27 14.05
N VAL A 310 29.28 5.51 13.62
CA VAL A 310 30.27 6.30 14.40
C VAL A 310 30.90 7.48 13.64
N GLU A 311 30.75 7.61 12.32
CA GLU A 311 31.35 8.76 11.58
C GLU A 311 30.38 9.91 11.25
N MET A 312 29.13 9.88 11.74
CA MET A 312 28.23 11.05 11.64
C MET A 312 28.49 12.11 12.73
N LEU A 313 29.28 11.77 13.76
CA LEU A 313 29.66 12.69 14.85
C LEU A 313 30.96 13.49 14.58
N GLU A 314 31.80 13.10 13.63
CA GLU A 314 33.05 13.86 13.34
C GLU A 314 32.95 14.79 12.12
N ILE A 315 32.06 14.51 11.15
CA ILE A 315 31.87 15.41 9.99
C ILE A 315 31.13 16.70 10.39
N GLN A 316 30.23 16.65 11.38
CA GLN A 316 29.58 17.86 11.93
C GLN A 316 30.51 18.70 12.82
N ALA A 317 31.59 18.12 13.34
CA ALA A 317 32.64 18.88 14.03
C ALA A 317 33.61 19.56 13.03
N ALA A 318 33.95 18.90 11.91
CA ALA A 318 34.86 19.45 10.91
C ALA A 318 34.25 20.57 10.05
N ALA A 319 32.92 20.65 9.92
CA ALA A 319 32.24 21.76 9.25
C ALA A 319 32.31 23.09 10.03
N SER A 320 32.89 23.10 11.23
CA SER A 320 33.10 24.30 12.05
C SER A 320 34.49 24.93 11.93
N SER A 321 35.38 24.44 11.05
CA SER A 321 36.75 24.97 10.95
C SER A 321 37.35 25.02 9.53
N ILE A 322 36.65 25.67 8.59
CA ILE A 322 37.29 26.15 7.35
C ILE A 322 37.22 27.68 7.35
N ASP A 323 38.40 28.27 7.49
CA ASP A 323 38.69 29.70 7.52
C ASP A 323 38.37 30.37 6.17
N ASP A 324 37.88 31.60 6.25
CA ASP A 324 37.59 32.47 5.12
C ASP A 324 38.86 32.70 4.30
N SER A 325 38.91 32.16 3.09
CA SER A 325 39.84 32.68 2.08
C SER A 325 39.18 32.78 0.71
N GLU A 326 39.18 34.02 0.22
CA GLU A 326 38.51 34.52 -0.98
C GLU A 326 38.82 33.68 -2.24
N VAL A 327 37.77 33.17 -2.89
CA VAL A 327 37.82 32.78 -4.30
C VAL A 327 36.78 33.60 -5.06
N LYS A 328 37.25 34.49 -5.94
CA LYS A 328 36.41 35.35 -6.79
C LYS A 328 35.55 34.51 -7.75
N PRO A 329 34.28 34.87 -7.98
CA PRO A 329 33.47 34.22 -9.02
C PRO A 329 33.89 34.71 -10.42
N GLY A 330 34.09 33.76 -11.34
CA GLY A 330 34.24 34.04 -12.77
C GLY A 330 32.89 34.39 -13.42
N PRO A 331 32.89 35.13 -14.55
CA PRO A 331 31.68 35.70 -15.11
C PRO A 331 30.89 34.65 -15.92
N ASN A 332 29.56 34.75 -15.83
CA ASN A 332 28.53 34.06 -16.63
C ASN A 332 27.84 32.87 -15.94
N THR A 333 27.01 33.19 -14.96
CA THR A 333 25.72 32.51 -14.71
C THR A 333 24.66 33.60 -14.52
N PRO A 334 23.46 33.47 -15.12
CA PRO A 334 22.41 34.48 -14.99
C PRO A 334 21.90 34.53 -13.55
N ASP A 335 21.77 35.76 -13.02
CA ASP A 335 21.21 36.08 -11.71
C ASP A 335 19.82 35.43 -11.53
N ILE A 336 19.75 34.34 -10.77
CA ILE A 336 18.51 33.89 -10.15
C ILE A 336 18.59 34.31 -8.68
N ASN A 337 17.75 35.27 -8.32
CA ASN A 337 17.61 35.79 -6.96
C ASN A 337 17.27 34.64 -5.99
N PRO A 338 18.13 34.29 -5.00
CA PRO A 338 17.99 33.08 -4.18
C PRO A 338 16.89 33.14 -3.10
N LYS A 339 15.96 34.10 -3.18
CA LYS A 339 14.90 34.29 -2.17
C LYS A 339 13.61 33.49 -2.43
N ASP A 340 13.47 32.81 -3.57
CA ASP A 340 12.23 32.07 -3.91
C ASP A 340 12.41 30.54 -4.04
N VAL A 341 13.48 29.97 -3.49
CA VAL A 341 13.52 28.52 -3.23
C VAL A 341 12.69 28.26 -1.97
N LYS A 342 11.45 27.78 -2.13
CA LYS A 342 10.64 27.30 -0.99
C LYS A 342 11.42 26.19 -0.28
N LYS A 343 12.04 26.49 0.86
CA LYS A 343 12.63 25.49 1.76
C LYS A 343 11.52 24.53 2.21
N LEU A 344 11.61 23.26 1.83
CA LEU A 344 10.70 22.21 2.26
C LEU A 344 10.92 21.92 3.76
N PRO A 345 9.86 21.66 4.56
CA PRO A 345 10.03 21.31 5.97
C PRO A 345 10.84 20.03 6.16
N SER A 346 11.87 20.07 7.02
CA SER A 346 12.61 18.89 7.48
C SER A 346 11.73 18.08 8.44
N SER A 347 11.66 16.76 8.29
CA SER A 347 10.83 15.93 9.19
C SER A 347 11.60 15.48 10.44
N PHE A 348 10.89 15.27 11.56
CA PHE A 348 11.48 14.74 12.80
C PHE A 348 10.53 13.77 13.52
N ILE A 349 11.12 12.87 14.31
CA ILE A 349 10.41 11.97 15.22
C ILE A 349 10.54 12.54 16.64
N PRO A 350 9.44 12.89 17.35
CA PRO A 350 9.52 13.35 18.73
C PRO A 350 9.83 12.18 19.68
N GLU A 351 10.50 12.49 20.79
CA GLU A 351 10.53 11.60 21.96
C GLU A 351 9.12 11.51 22.55
N VAL A 352 8.58 10.29 22.69
CA VAL A 352 7.24 10.04 23.25
C VAL A 352 7.34 9.69 24.73
N LYS A 353 6.66 10.45 25.59
CA LYS A 353 6.60 10.22 27.03
C LYS A 353 5.18 9.85 27.46
N ASN A 354 5.07 8.81 28.28
CA ASN A 354 3.82 8.32 28.81
C ASN A 354 3.64 8.78 30.26
N GLU A 355 2.77 9.76 30.48
CA GLU A 355 2.49 10.31 31.82
C GLU A 355 1.02 10.06 32.17
N CYS A 356 0.75 9.30 33.24
CA CYS A 356 -0.57 9.14 33.91
C CYS A 356 -1.82 9.43 33.02
N ALA A 357 -2.02 8.63 31.97
CA ALA A 357 -3.13 8.70 30.99
C ALA A 357 -3.05 9.68 29.80
N GLN A 358 -1.99 10.50 29.66
CA GLN A 358 -1.76 11.35 28.47
C GLN A 358 -0.40 11.07 27.83
N ILE A 359 -0.31 11.25 26.51
CA ILE A 359 0.96 11.22 25.77
C ILE A 359 1.50 12.64 25.70
N SER A 360 2.79 12.81 25.95
CA SER A 360 3.49 14.04 25.63
C SER A 360 4.62 13.78 24.64
N TYR A 361 4.85 14.76 23.79
CA TYR A 361 5.84 14.75 22.73
C TYR A 361 6.91 15.78 23.05
N ARG A 362 8.17 15.40 22.85
CA ARG A 362 9.33 16.25 23.08
C ARG A 362 10.22 16.29 21.86
N PHE A 363 10.70 17.48 21.49
CA PHE A 363 11.62 17.67 20.39
C PHE A 363 12.68 18.71 20.76
N LYS A 364 13.96 18.35 20.60
CA LYS A 364 15.08 19.29 20.74
C LYS A 364 15.45 19.77 19.34
N CYS A 365 15.03 20.99 19.02
CA CYS A 365 15.29 21.59 17.72
C CYS A 365 16.74 22.09 17.66
N PRO A 366 17.53 21.70 16.64
CA PRO A 366 18.95 22.03 16.55
C PRO A 366 19.25 23.46 16.09
N GLY A 367 18.26 24.22 15.62
CA GLY A 367 18.49 25.56 15.08
C GLY A 367 17.32 26.10 14.27
N SER A 368 17.52 27.23 13.59
CA SER A 368 16.47 27.85 12.77
C SER A 368 16.08 26.98 11.57
N GLY A 369 14.79 26.80 11.31
CA GLY A 369 14.31 26.01 10.19
C GLY A 369 12.85 25.59 10.34
N LEU A 370 12.31 24.96 9.30
CA LEU A 370 10.93 24.48 9.29
C LEU A 370 10.94 22.97 9.58
N PHE A 371 10.29 22.53 10.66
CA PHE A 371 10.36 21.16 11.17
C PHE A 371 8.97 20.51 11.27
N ARG A 372 8.74 19.39 10.58
CA ARG A 372 7.47 18.64 10.59
C ARG A 372 7.55 17.40 11.49
N CYS A 373 6.64 17.27 12.43
CA CYS A 373 6.47 16.07 13.24
C CYS A 373 5.80 14.95 12.42
N ILE A 374 6.42 13.76 12.37
CA ILE A 374 5.84 12.62 11.66
C ILE A 374 4.61 12.01 12.36
N LEU A 375 4.53 12.11 13.69
CA LEU A 375 3.46 11.47 14.47
C LEU A 375 2.18 12.30 14.50
N THR A 376 2.31 13.62 14.66
CA THR A 376 1.17 14.53 14.80
C THR A 376 0.91 15.38 13.56
N GLY A 377 1.85 15.43 12.61
CA GLY A 377 1.76 16.27 11.43
C GLY A 377 1.97 17.77 11.68
N LEU A 378 2.15 18.21 12.92
CA LEU A 378 2.45 19.62 13.24
C LEU A 378 3.75 20.07 12.58
N VAL A 379 3.78 21.31 12.07
CA VAL A 379 5.00 21.94 11.57
C VAL A 379 5.35 23.15 12.42
N PHE A 380 6.61 23.23 12.84
CA PHE A 380 7.17 24.32 13.63
C PHE A 380 8.19 25.08 12.78
N ASP A 381 7.96 26.37 12.56
CA ASP A 381 8.94 27.27 11.97
C ASP A 381 9.76 27.90 13.09
N MET A 382 10.98 27.39 13.29
CA MET A 382 11.86 27.70 14.39
C MET A 382 12.83 28.81 14.01
N THR A 383 13.05 29.76 14.91
CA THR A 383 14.01 30.87 14.72
C THR A 383 15.38 30.57 15.31
N ARG A 384 15.46 29.64 16.26
CA ARG A 384 16.67 29.31 17.03
C ARG A 384 16.56 27.90 17.62
N GLU A 385 17.69 27.41 18.15
CA GLU A 385 17.73 26.17 18.93
C GLU A 385 16.82 26.31 20.18
N ALA A 386 15.94 25.33 20.38
CA ALA A 386 15.02 25.32 21.51
C ALA A 386 14.43 23.92 21.76
N GLU A 387 13.93 23.71 22.98
CA GLU A 387 13.20 22.49 23.34
C GLU A 387 11.69 22.74 23.25
N LEU A 388 11.01 21.91 22.46
CA LEU A 388 9.56 21.89 22.28
C LEU A 388 8.95 20.73 23.07
N LEU A 389 7.93 21.05 23.86
CA LEU A 389 7.09 20.09 24.57
C LEU A 389 5.65 20.33 24.16
N TYR A 390 4.95 19.30 23.71
CA TYR A 390 3.54 19.45 23.37
C TYR A 390 2.75 18.17 23.61
N LYS A 391 1.43 18.31 23.77
CA LYS A 391 0.51 17.19 23.99
C LYS A 391 -0.88 17.52 23.46
N ILE A 392 -1.66 16.48 23.19
CA ILE A 392 -3.07 16.63 22.83
C ILE A 392 -3.91 16.71 24.11
N ILE A 393 -4.78 17.71 24.19
CA ILE A 393 -5.68 17.95 25.32
C ILE A 393 -7.15 17.95 24.87
N GLN A 394 -8.06 17.82 25.82
CA GLN A 394 -9.51 17.80 25.57
C GLN A 394 -10.02 19.20 25.20
N TRP A 395 -10.86 19.26 24.16
CA TRP A 395 -11.64 20.45 23.84
C TRP A 395 -12.69 20.75 24.91
N ASP A 396 -12.82 22.02 25.29
CA ASP A 396 -13.95 22.49 26.10
C ASP A 396 -15.06 23.04 25.19
N GLU A 397 -16.06 22.20 24.91
CA GLU A 397 -17.20 22.56 24.07
C GLU A 397 -18.05 23.69 24.67
N SER A 398 -18.03 23.86 26.00
CA SER A 398 -18.78 24.93 26.67
C SER A 398 -18.29 26.32 26.27
N ILE A 399 -17.04 26.43 25.81
CA ILE A 399 -16.44 27.66 25.31
C ILE A 399 -16.69 27.84 23.80
N LEU A 400 -16.68 26.74 23.03
CA LEU A 400 -16.87 26.79 21.59
C LEU A 400 -18.32 27.08 21.16
N GLN A 401 -19.30 26.46 21.83
CA GLN A 401 -20.70 26.60 21.44
C GLN A 401 -21.23 28.05 21.52
N PRO A 402 -20.97 28.84 22.58
CA PRO A 402 -21.37 30.25 22.63
C PRO A 402 -20.73 31.11 21.55
N ALA A 403 -19.50 30.76 21.12
CA ALA A 403 -18.80 31.44 20.03
C ALA A 403 -19.30 31.02 18.63
N GLY A 404 -20.25 30.08 18.55
CA GLY A 404 -20.70 29.52 17.28
C GLY A 404 -19.59 28.78 16.53
N LYS A 405 -18.67 28.14 17.26
CA LYS A 405 -17.53 27.43 16.70
C LYS A 405 -17.64 25.92 16.99
N VAL A 406 -17.01 25.12 16.15
CA VAL A 406 -16.84 23.66 16.35
C VAL A 406 -15.39 23.26 16.10
N ALA A 407 -14.92 22.22 16.78
CA ALA A 407 -13.57 21.69 16.58
C ALA A 407 -13.39 21.17 15.15
N ALA A 408 -12.19 21.38 14.60
CA ALA A 408 -11.78 21.00 13.26
C ALA A 408 -10.44 20.24 13.23
N GLY A 409 -9.88 19.93 14.40
CA GLY A 409 -8.61 19.26 14.59
C GLY A 409 -8.32 19.03 16.08
N PRO A 410 -7.23 18.31 16.41
CA PRO A 410 -6.78 18.18 17.80
C PRO A 410 -6.42 19.53 18.43
N LEU A 411 -6.61 19.64 19.74
CA LEU A 411 -6.16 20.78 20.55
C LEU A 411 -4.78 20.45 21.13
N PHE A 412 -3.77 21.24 20.78
CA PHE A 412 -2.39 21.03 21.20
C PHE A 412 -1.98 22.06 22.26
N ASP A 413 -1.62 21.60 23.45
CA ASP A 413 -0.91 22.39 24.47
C ASP A 413 0.58 22.38 24.11
N ILE A 414 1.12 23.52 23.67
CA ILE A 414 2.50 23.66 23.15
C ILE A 414 3.29 24.58 24.06
N LYS A 415 4.47 24.12 24.49
CA LYS A 415 5.41 24.83 25.36
C LYS A 415 6.79 24.87 24.73
N CYS A 416 7.38 26.06 24.67
CA CYS A 416 8.75 26.31 24.25
C CYS A 416 9.26 27.60 24.89
N CYS A 417 10.54 27.91 24.70
CA CYS A 417 11.09 29.24 25.02
C CYS A 417 10.38 30.33 24.19
N GLU A 418 10.12 31.50 24.78
CA GLU A 418 9.53 32.65 24.09
C GLU A 418 10.31 33.00 22.81
N ASP A 419 9.62 33.47 21.77
CA ASP A 419 10.18 33.87 20.47
C ASP A 419 10.95 32.79 19.67
N ALA A 420 10.96 31.54 20.14
CA ALA A 420 11.62 30.44 19.43
C ALA A 420 10.82 29.92 18.22
N VAL A 421 9.50 30.05 18.25
CA VAL A 421 8.58 29.60 17.20
C VAL A 421 8.03 30.82 16.46
N ARG A 422 8.38 30.99 15.19
CA ARG A 422 7.86 32.06 14.32
C ARG A 422 6.48 31.73 13.77
N GLN A 423 6.28 30.50 13.31
CA GLN A 423 5.02 30.05 12.72
C GLN A 423 4.68 28.63 13.18
N LEU A 424 3.39 28.35 13.30
CA LEU A 424 2.84 27.02 13.53
C LEU A 424 1.95 26.62 12.35
N HIS A 425 2.16 25.42 11.82
CA HIS A 425 1.29 24.86 10.79
C HIS A 425 0.52 23.67 11.37
N PHE A 426 -0.80 23.79 11.39
CA PHE A 426 -1.71 22.77 11.90
C PHE A 426 -2.23 21.91 10.76
N PRO A 427 -2.14 20.57 10.84
CA PRO A 427 -2.71 19.70 9.81
C PRO A 427 -4.24 19.77 9.85
N HIS A 428 -4.88 19.72 8.67
CA HIS A 428 -6.34 19.63 8.55
C HIS A 428 -6.76 18.46 7.66
N CYS A 429 -8.00 18.00 7.83
CA CYS A 429 -8.57 16.90 7.05
C CYS A 429 -9.51 17.35 5.91
N GLY A 430 -9.60 18.65 5.62
CA GLY A 430 -10.42 19.15 4.49
C GLY A 430 -9.92 18.68 3.12
N THR A 431 -10.86 18.41 2.19
CA THR A 431 -10.57 18.18 0.77
C THR A 431 -10.46 19.51 0.01
N GLN A 432 -9.87 19.49 -1.19
CA GLN A 432 -9.71 20.70 -2.01
C GLN A 432 -11.05 21.39 -2.31
N GLU A 433 -12.11 20.61 -2.56
CA GLU A 433 -13.49 21.10 -2.71
C GLU A 433 -14.07 21.70 -1.41
N ALA A 434 -13.70 21.15 -0.24
CA ALA A 434 -14.14 21.68 1.05
C ALA A 434 -13.51 23.04 1.39
N LEU A 435 -12.26 23.25 0.97
CA LEU A 435 -11.46 24.48 1.20
C LEU A 435 -11.82 25.61 0.24
N LEU A 436 -12.24 25.29 -0.99
CA LEU A 436 -12.55 26.28 -2.03
C LEU A 436 -13.80 27.13 -1.75
N SER A 437 -14.70 26.68 -0.88
CA SER A 437 -16.00 27.35 -0.74
C SER A 437 -16.10 28.38 0.38
N ASP A 438 -15.20 28.42 1.37
CA ASP A 438 -15.54 29.19 2.58
C ASP A 438 -14.36 29.41 3.54
N GLY A 439 -13.96 30.67 3.73
CA GLY A 439 -12.93 31.12 4.69
C GLY A 439 -13.33 30.97 6.17
N LEU A 440 -13.90 29.81 6.54
CA LEU A 440 -14.48 29.51 7.86
C LEU A 440 -13.47 28.88 8.84
N LEU A 441 -12.29 28.46 8.37
CA LEU A 441 -11.22 27.89 9.22
C LEU A 441 -10.51 28.99 10.00
N SER A 442 -10.48 28.83 11.32
CA SER A 442 -9.77 29.72 12.24
C SER A 442 -9.02 28.89 13.29
N VAL A 443 -8.09 29.52 14.00
CA VAL A 443 -7.31 28.85 15.04
C VAL A 443 -7.76 29.41 16.39
N ALA A 444 -8.31 28.55 17.23
CA ALA A 444 -8.59 28.89 18.62
C ALA A 444 -7.28 28.86 19.40
N HIS A 445 -7.07 29.90 20.21
CA HIS A 445 -5.92 30.08 21.07
C HIS A 445 -6.42 30.34 22.49
N PHE A 446 -6.08 29.43 23.40
CA PHE A 446 -6.51 29.43 24.80
C PHE A 446 -5.39 30.00 25.67
N THR A 447 -5.67 31.12 26.33
CA THR A 447 -4.79 31.73 27.33
C THR A 447 -5.44 31.61 28.71
N ASP A 448 -4.68 31.86 29.78
CA ASP A 448 -5.16 31.76 31.16
C ASP A 448 -6.39 32.66 31.44
N ASP A 449 -6.54 33.77 30.70
CA ASP A 449 -7.58 34.78 30.92
C ASP A 449 -8.73 34.75 29.89
N ALA A 450 -8.53 34.18 28.69
CA ALA A 450 -9.54 34.17 27.62
C ALA A 450 -9.20 33.22 26.44
N VAL A 451 -10.23 32.93 25.62
CA VAL A 451 -10.05 32.30 24.30
C VAL A 451 -10.12 33.34 23.20
N SER A 452 -9.15 33.32 22.30
CA SER A 452 -9.08 34.17 21.12
C SER A 452 -9.15 33.34 19.84
N PHE A 453 -9.72 33.89 18.77
CA PHE A 453 -9.82 33.24 17.47
C PHE A 453 -8.94 33.96 16.46
N ILE A 454 -7.86 33.31 16.06
CA ILE A 454 -6.84 33.85 15.16
C ILE A 454 -7.21 33.48 13.72
N LYS A 455 -7.13 34.45 12.82
CA LYS A 455 -7.28 34.21 11.39
C LYS A 455 -5.99 33.60 10.83
N PRO A 456 -6.06 32.53 10.03
CA PRO A 456 -4.89 31.94 9.41
C PRO A 456 -4.15 32.94 8.51
N LEU A 457 -2.83 32.89 8.52
CA LEU A 457 -2.00 33.60 7.55
C LEU A 457 -2.19 32.99 6.15
N LYS A 458 -2.24 31.65 6.09
CA LYS A 458 -2.40 30.89 4.85
C LYS A 458 -3.00 29.53 5.15
N ILE A 459 -3.85 29.05 4.25
CA ILE A 459 -4.37 27.68 4.27
C ILE A 459 -3.84 27.00 3.00
N THR A 460 -3.16 25.86 3.17
CA THR A 460 -2.66 25.01 2.08
C THR A 460 -3.59 23.82 1.88
N ASP A 461 -3.25 22.87 1.02
CA ASP A 461 -4.06 21.65 0.84
C ASP A 461 -4.00 20.69 2.04
N THR A 462 -3.10 20.93 2.99
CA THR A 462 -2.84 20.04 4.13
C THR A 462 -2.69 20.75 5.47
N HIS A 463 -2.32 22.04 5.49
CA HIS A 463 -2.02 22.76 6.72
C HIS A 463 -2.59 24.18 6.77
N VAL A 464 -2.95 24.62 7.97
CA VAL A 464 -3.30 26.00 8.32
C VAL A 464 -2.11 26.65 9.01
N ILE A 465 -1.62 27.77 8.48
CA ILE A 465 -0.43 28.47 8.96
C ILE A 465 -0.84 29.67 9.83
N VAL A 466 -0.25 29.79 11.01
CA VAL A 466 -0.41 30.92 11.95
C VAL A 466 0.96 31.51 12.28
N GLU A 467 1.04 32.84 12.34
CA GLU A 467 2.25 33.59 12.65
C GLU A 467 2.25 34.11 14.09
N ASN A 468 3.44 34.13 14.70
CA ASN A 468 3.71 34.62 16.06
C ASN A 468 2.75 34.06 17.13
N PRO A 469 2.70 32.73 17.32
CA PRO A 469 1.86 32.14 18.34
C PRO A 469 2.47 32.40 19.74
N HIS A 470 1.72 33.07 20.61
CA HIS A 470 2.02 33.05 22.05
C HIS A 470 1.80 31.61 22.55
N LEU A 471 2.87 30.89 22.89
CA LEU A 471 2.83 29.44 23.08
C LEU A 471 1.96 29.03 24.28
N SER A 472 0.90 28.30 23.98
CA SER A 472 -0.14 27.82 24.90
C SER A 472 -0.97 26.73 24.20
N ALA A 473 -2.27 26.63 24.46
CA ALA A 473 -3.16 25.68 23.79
C ALA A 473 -3.75 26.25 22.48
N PHE A 474 -3.50 25.55 21.36
CA PHE A 474 -3.97 25.91 20.02
C PHE A 474 -4.69 24.76 19.31
N GLY A 475 -5.78 25.06 18.62
CA GLY A 475 -6.51 24.06 17.84
C GLY A 475 -7.31 24.67 16.70
N LEU A 476 -7.54 23.89 15.65
CA LEU A 476 -8.37 24.34 14.52
C LEU A 476 -9.84 24.33 14.90
N VAL A 477 -10.54 25.41 14.54
CA VAL A 477 -11.99 25.54 14.69
C VAL A 477 -12.63 26.05 13.42
N LEU A 478 -13.92 25.74 13.28
CA LEU A 478 -14.75 26.16 12.17
C LEU A 478 -16.00 26.88 12.64
N ASP A 479 -16.46 27.85 11.84
CA ASP A 479 -17.73 28.55 12.06
C ASP A 479 -18.94 27.64 11.84
N PHE A 480 -19.83 27.60 12.83
CA PHE A 480 -21.06 26.85 12.83
C PHE A 480 -22.16 27.62 12.07
N LEU A 481 -22.22 27.45 10.75
CA LEU A 481 -23.36 27.87 9.93
C LEU A 481 -24.29 26.67 9.70
N LYS A 482 -25.54 26.78 10.16
CA LYS A 482 -26.58 25.73 10.23
C LYS A 482 -27.01 25.06 8.90
N GLY A 483 -26.26 25.19 7.80
CA GLY A 483 -26.70 24.71 6.48
C GLY A 483 -25.63 24.24 5.47
N ILE A 484 -24.34 24.14 5.81
CA ILE A 484 -23.26 23.94 4.80
C ILE A 484 -22.41 22.66 5.05
N TRP A 485 -22.74 21.86 6.06
CA TRP A 485 -21.76 20.93 6.68
C TRP A 485 -21.86 19.44 6.28
N ASN A 486 -22.29 19.13 5.06
CA ASN A 486 -22.22 17.77 4.50
C ASN A 486 -21.04 17.65 3.53
N LYS A 487 -19.83 18.06 3.94
CA LYS A 487 -18.63 17.98 3.10
C LYS A 487 -17.79 16.76 3.46
N GLN A 488 -17.18 16.19 2.43
CA GLN A 488 -16.26 15.07 2.54
C GLN A 488 -14.92 15.52 3.15
N VAL A 489 -14.39 14.75 4.08
CA VAL A 489 -13.12 14.96 4.78
C VAL A 489 -12.24 13.72 4.65
N LYS A 490 -10.92 13.92 4.67
CA LYS A 490 -9.94 12.83 4.71
C LYS A 490 -10.03 12.12 6.07
N GLY A 491 -10.55 10.89 6.06
CA GLY A 491 -10.71 10.03 7.21
C GLY A 491 -9.68 8.91 7.27
N GLN A 492 -9.78 8.09 8.31
CA GLN A 492 -9.05 6.85 8.48
C GLN A 492 -9.91 5.79 9.19
N VAL A 493 -9.70 4.53 8.83
CA VAL A 493 -10.30 3.34 9.43
C VAL A 493 -9.24 2.59 10.22
N LEU A 494 -9.44 2.45 11.53
CA LEU A 494 -8.51 1.73 12.40
C LEU A 494 -9.16 0.50 13.00
N LEU A 495 -8.41 -0.60 13.03
CA LEU A 495 -8.87 -1.89 13.52
C LEU A 495 -8.07 -2.32 14.74
N PHE A 496 -8.76 -2.67 15.82
CA PHE A 496 -8.14 -3.21 17.03
C PHE A 496 -8.76 -4.54 17.42
N LEU A 497 -7.98 -5.61 17.39
CA LEU A 497 -8.37 -6.93 17.87
C LEU A 497 -8.31 -6.97 19.40
N SER A 498 -9.48 -7.10 20.03
CA SER A 498 -9.57 -7.28 21.47
C SER A 498 -9.09 -8.66 21.89
N PRO A 499 -8.58 -8.83 23.13
CA PRO A 499 -8.23 -10.15 23.63
C PRO A 499 -9.40 -11.14 23.53
N PRO A 500 -9.13 -12.39 23.12
CA PRO A 500 -10.15 -13.40 22.93
C PRO A 500 -10.88 -13.72 24.24
N ASN A 501 -12.21 -13.88 24.16
CA ASN A 501 -13.03 -14.29 25.30
C ASN A 501 -13.27 -15.81 25.26
N HIS A 502 -12.41 -16.56 25.94
CA HIS A 502 -12.46 -18.03 25.99
C HIS A 502 -13.75 -18.59 26.59
N THR A 503 -14.36 -17.89 27.56
CA THR A 503 -15.62 -18.33 28.17
C THR A 503 -16.77 -18.32 27.17
N LYS A 504 -16.78 -17.34 26.25
CA LYS A 504 -17.82 -17.19 25.23
C LYS A 504 -17.41 -17.72 23.86
N GLN A 505 -16.17 -18.18 23.69
CA GLN A 505 -15.61 -18.65 22.42
C GLN A 505 -15.74 -17.59 21.30
N THR A 506 -15.49 -16.32 21.64
CA THR A 506 -15.64 -15.18 20.73
C THR A 506 -14.44 -14.25 20.82
N GLN A 507 -14.08 -13.63 19.70
CA GLN A 507 -13.15 -12.50 19.63
C GLN A 507 -13.88 -11.26 19.10
N ASN A 508 -13.37 -10.06 19.42
CA ASN A 508 -13.98 -8.81 18.97
C ASN A 508 -12.98 -7.93 18.22
N ILE A 509 -13.41 -7.34 17.11
CA ILE A 509 -12.69 -6.27 16.42
C ILE A 509 -13.39 -4.95 16.73
N ASN A 510 -12.63 -4.00 17.24
CA ASN A 510 -13.04 -2.62 17.43
C ASN A 510 -12.67 -1.83 16.17
N VAL A 511 -13.66 -1.28 15.48
CA VAL A 511 -13.49 -0.46 14.28
C VAL A 511 -13.70 1.01 14.65
N LEU A 512 -12.73 1.84 14.33
CA LEU A 512 -12.79 3.29 14.55
C LEU A 512 -12.79 4.03 13.22
N LEU A 513 -13.77 4.93 13.05
CA LEU A 513 -13.80 5.91 11.97
C LEU A 513 -13.35 7.26 12.54
N LEU A 514 -12.14 7.70 12.18
CA LEU A 514 -11.56 8.93 12.73
C LEU A 514 -11.09 9.87 11.61
N PRO A 515 -10.95 11.19 11.88
CA PRO A 515 -10.24 12.09 10.99
C PRO A 515 -8.77 11.67 10.80
N ARG A 516 -8.20 11.85 9.60
CA ARG A 516 -6.78 11.48 9.30
C ARG A 516 -5.75 12.28 10.13
N THR A 517 -6.16 13.38 10.74
CA THR A 517 -5.29 14.23 11.58
C THR A 517 -5.05 13.67 12.98
N ILE A 518 -5.72 12.57 13.36
CA ILE A 518 -5.56 11.94 14.66
C ILE A 518 -4.35 11.00 14.66
N PRO A 519 -3.37 11.17 15.57
CA PRO A 519 -2.20 10.30 15.66
C PRO A 519 -2.56 8.87 16.10
N MET A 520 -2.04 7.88 15.39
CA MET A 520 -2.16 6.45 15.77
C MET A 520 -1.65 6.16 17.18
N THR A 521 -0.60 6.87 17.60
CA THR A 521 0.01 6.69 18.92
C THR A 521 -0.95 7.00 20.06
N GLU A 522 -1.80 8.02 19.90
CA GLU A 522 -2.85 8.37 20.87
C GLU A 522 -3.92 7.29 20.93
N VAL A 523 -4.45 6.89 19.77
CA VAL A 523 -5.53 5.88 19.70
C VAL A 523 -5.06 4.54 20.29
N SER A 524 -3.88 4.06 19.89
CA SER A 524 -3.36 2.77 20.36
C SER A 524 -3.21 2.68 21.87
N LYS A 525 -2.84 3.77 22.55
CA LYS A 525 -2.72 3.80 24.01
C LYS A 525 -4.07 3.62 24.70
N HIS A 526 -5.14 4.22 24.16
CA HIS A 526 -6.49 4.12 24.72
C HIS A 526 -7.15 2.76 24.48
N HIS A 527 -6.68 1.99 23.50
CA HIS A 527 -7.23 0.69 23.14
C HIS A 527 -6.46 -0.51 23.72
N GLN A 528 -5.37 -0.31 24.45
CA GLN A 528 -4.69 -1.40 25.15
C GLN A 528 -5.63 -2.13 26.11
N PRO A 529 -5.58 -3.47 26.21
CA PRO A 529 -4.59 -4.39 25.62
C PRO A 529 -4.92 -4.90 24.20
N SER A 530 -5.82 -4.24 23.46
CA SER A 530 -6.18 -4.65 22.10
C SER A 530 -4.99 -4.46 21.14
N HIS A 531 -4.82 -5.39 20.20
CA HIS A 531 -3.77 -5.34 19.18
C HIS A 531 -4.23 -4.53 17.96
N PHE A 532 -3.38 -3.66 17.43
CA PHE A 532 -3.68 -2.89 16.22
C PHE A 532 -3.42 -3.75 14.98
N ILE A 533 -4.42 -3.94 14.13
CA ILE A 533 -4.27 -4.67 12.87
C ILE A 533 -3.82 -3.68 11.81
N LEU A 534 -2.64 -3.91 11.22
CA LEU A 534 -2.09 -3.05 10.18
C LEU A 534 -2.86 -3.27 8.87
N VAL A 535 -3.62 -2.25 8.46
CA VAL A 535 -4.41 -2.26 7.21
C VAL A 535 -4.30 -0.90 6.52
N PRO A 536 -4.51 -0.82 5.19
CA PRO A 536 -4.65 0.45 4.49
C PRO A 536 -5.80 1.26 5.10
N SER A 537 -5.48 2.31 5.86
CA SER A 537 -6.49 2.99 6.69
C SER A 537 -7.16 4.18 6.01
N ALA A 538 -6.58 4.73 4.94
CA ALA A 538 -7.06 5.97 4.34
C ALA A 538 -8.43 5.81 3.67
N CYS A 539 -9.35 6.73 3.97
CA CYS A 539 -10.67 6.79 3.33
C CYS A 539 -11.20 8.23 3.31
N ASN A 540 -12.36 8.44 2.70
CA ASN A 540 -13.04 9.72 2.71
C ASN A 540 -14.39 9.60 3.43
N LEU A 541 -14.56 10.37 4.52
CA LEU A 541 -15.76 10.34 5.36
C LEU A 541 -16.53 11.64 5.23
N MET A 542 -17.84 11.61 5.50
CA MET A 542 -18.71 12.78 5.51
C MET A 542 -19.25 12.99 6.91
N LYS A 543 -19.12 14.22 7.43
CA LYS A 543 -19.66 14.57 8.75
C LYS A 543 -21.18 14.38 8.77
N ASN A 544 -21.73 14.00 9.92
CA ASN A 544 -23.17 13.78 10.15
C ASN A 544 -23.78 12.74 9.20
N THR A 545 -22.95 11.89 8.59
CA THR A 545 -23.39 10.78 7.75
C THR A 545 -23.38 9.51 8.56
N THR A 546 -24.43 8.72 8.42
CA THR A 546 -24.53 7.42 9.06
C THR A 546 -23.81 6.36 8.25
N TYR A 547 -22.90 5.64 8.88
CA TYR A 547 -22.14 4.53 8.32
C TYR A 547 -22.64 3.19 8.84
N THR A 548 -22.37 2.14 8.07
CA THR A 548 -22.60 0.75 8.44
C THR A 548 -21.37 -0.09 8.12
N VAL A 549 -21.18 -1.18 8.88
CA VAL A 549 -20.12 -2.15 8.60
C VAL A 549 -20.75 -3.47 8.20
N HIS A 550 -20.30 -4.01 7.08
CA HIS A 550 -20.61 -5.35 6.63
C HIS A 550 -19.42 -6.26 6.90
N CYS A 551 -19.70 -7.40 7.54
CA CYS A 551 -18.71 -8.44 7.81
C CYS A 551 -19.47 -9.78 7.77
N PRO A 552 -19.30 -10.58 6.71
CA PRO A 552 -20.04 -11.83 6.53
C PRO A 552 -19.81 -12.84 7.66
N MET A 553 -18.60 -12.85 8.22
CA MET A 553 -18.18 -13.79 9.27
C MET A 553 -18.59 -13.35 10.68
N ALA A 554 -19.27 -12.21 10.82
CA ALA A 554 -19.66 -11.67 12.11
C ALA A 554 -20.89 -12.35 12.70
N ASN A 555 -20.74 -12.80 13.95
CA ASN A 555 -21.86 -13.23 14.79
C ASN A 555 -22.76 -12.04 15.15
N LYS A 556 -22.14 -10.87 15.39
CA LYS A 556 -22.86 -9.65 15.78
C LYS A 556 -22.03 -8.41 15.49
N ILE A 557 -22.67 -7.38 14.94
CA ILE A 557 -22.08 -6.05 14.78
C ILE A 557 -22.91 -5.07 15.62
N GLN A 558 -22.25 -4.25 16.43
CA GLN A 558 -22.91 -3.24 17.27
C GLN A 558 -22.13 -1.91 17.28
N PRO A 559 -22.80 -0.76 17.14
CA PRO A 559 -24.20 -0.60 16.71
C PRO A 559 -24.40 -1.08 15.26
N LYS A 560 -25.65 -1.21 14.79
CA LYS A 560 -25.92 -1.57 13.38
C LYS A 560 -25.56 -0.44 12.40
N ARG A 561 -25.59 0.79 12.91
CA ARG A 561 -25.35 2.02 12.18
C ARG A 561 -24.83 3.05 13.18
N ALA A 562 -23.85 3.86 12.78
CA ALA A 562 -23.24 4.89 13.62
C ALA A 562 -23.02 6.17 12.81
N GLU A 563 -23.20 7.33 13.42
CA GLU A 563 -22.93 8.62 12.78
C GLU A 563 -21.45 8.99 12.93
N PHE A 564 -20.87 9.62 11.90
CA PHE A 564 -19.50 10.13 11.96
C PHE A 564 -19.47 11.61 12.38
N ASP A 565 -19.02 11.85 13.61
CA ASP A 565 -19.09 13.17 14.26
C ASP A 565 -17.74 13.93 14.38
N MET A 566 -16.69 13.45 13.71
CA MET A 566 -15.32 14.02 13.76
C MET A 566 -14.78 14.18 15.18
N GLU A 567 -14.56 13.06 15.88
CA GLU A 567 -13.95 13.07 17.21
C GLU A 567 -12.46 13.42 17.16
N PHE A 568 -12.04 14.44 17.91
CA PHE A 568 -10.64 14.89 17.98
C PHE A 568 -9.92 14.52 19.29
N GLY A 569 -10.53 13.66 20.10
CA GLY A 569 -9.92 13.07 21.29
C GLY A 569 -10.05 13.91 22.58
N PRO A 570 -9.30 13.51 23.63
CA PRO A 570 -8.32 12.43 23.64
C PRO A 570 -8.95 11.04 23.86
N ASN A 571 -10.24 10.95 24.16
CA ASN A 571 -10.93 9.67 24.30
C ASN A 571 -11.49 9.21 22.96
N TYR A 572 -10.95 8.13 22.40
CA TYR A 572 -11.39 7.54 21.14
C TYR A 572 -12.25 6.31 21.42
N SER A 573 -13.54 6.38 21.10
CA SER A 573 -14.45 5.24 21.29
C SER A 573 -14.57 4.41 20.01
N PRO A 574 -14.74 3.08 20.11
CA PRO A 574 -15.00 2.26 18.93
C PRO A 574 -16.31 2.66 18.27
N THR A 575 -16.28 3.00 16.99
CA THR A 575 -17.46 3.30 16.18
C THR A 575 -18.31 2.05 15.98
N PHE A 576 -17.66 0.90 15.75
CA PHE A 576 -18.30 -0.41 15.69
C PHE A 576 -17.50 -1.45 16.48
N VAL A 577 -18.21 -2.41 17.07
CA VAL A 577 -17.64 -3.62 17.65
C VAL A 577 -18.21 -4.81 16.89
N ILE A 578 -17.32 -5.57 16.26
CA ILE A 578 -17.64 -6.76 15.48
C ILE A 578 -17.26 -7.97 16.31
N ARG A 579 -18.23 -8.82 16.61
CA ARG A 579 -18.01 -10.08 17.33
C ARG A 579 -17.90 -11.21 16.33
N LEU A 580 -16.75 -11.88 16.35
CA LEU A 580 -16.42 -13.03 15.51
C LEU A 580 -16.34 -14.32 16.36
N PRO A 581 -16.50 -15.50 15.74
CA PRO A 581 -16.03 -16.75 16.32
C PRO A 581 -14.53 -16.68 16.67
N MET A 582 -14.10 -17.40 17.71
CA MET A 582 -12.68 -17.39 18.14
C MET A 582 -11.72 -17.94 17.08
N ASN A 583 -12.14 -18.90 16.25
CA ASN A 583 -11.29 -19.54 15.22
C ASN A 583 -11.44 -18.86 13.85
N THR A 584 -11.64 -17.54 13.83
CA THR A 584 -11.70 -16.79 12.58
C THR A 584 -10.30 -16.29 12.28
N ASP A 585 -9.77 -16.78 11.17
CA ASP A 585 -8.39 -16.57 10.72
C ASP A 585 -8.29 -15.32 9.85
N GLU A 586 -9.20 -15.13 8.92
CA GLU A 586 -9.27 -13.95 8.05
C GLU A 586 -10.67 -13.35 8.08
N VAL A 587 -10.80 -12.06 7.81
CA VAL A 587 -12.09 -11.38 7.77
C VAL A 587 -12.14 -10.25 6.74
N THR A 588 -13.15 -10.27 5.88
CA THR A 588 -13.48 -9.14 5.01
C THR A 588 -14.36 -8.13 5.75
N LEU A 589 -13.95 -6.87 5.73
CA LEU A 589 -14.63 -5.74 6.35
C LEU A 589 -14.95 -4.69 5.30
N THR A 590 -16.24 -4.39 5.12
CA THR A 590 -16.71 -3.35 4.18
C THR A 590 -17.44 -2.26 4.95
N ILE A 591 -17.02 -1.00 4.83
CA ILE A 591 -17.72 0.17 5.38
C ILE A 591 -18.53 0.81 4.27
N ARG A 592 -19.84 1.03 4.53
CA ARG A 592 -20.76 1.67 3.61
C ARG A 592 -21.39 2.91 4.20
N ASP A 593 -21.67 3.89 3.36
CA ASP A 593 -22.37 5.10 3.74
C ASP A 593 -23.91 4.90 3.80
N GLN A 594 -24.64 5.98 4.06
CA GLN A 594 -26.11 5.97 4.14
C GLN A 594 -26.83 5.67 2.82
N THR A 595 -26.12 5.73 1.69
CA THR A 595 -26.62 5.40 0.35
C THR A 595 -26.29 3.97 -0.07
N ASP A 596 -25.70 3.17 0.83
CA ASP A 596 -25.17 1.82 0.59
C ASP A 596 -23.99 1.81 -0.41
N THR A 597 -23.32 2.95 -0.57
CA THR A 597 -22.09 3.05 -1.36
C THR A 597 -20.90 2.60 -0.51
N GLU A 598 -20.03 1.78 -1.08
CA GLU A 598 -18.80 1.33 -0.43
C GLU A 598 -17.79 2.48 -0.33
N VAL A 599 -17.28 2.69 0.88
CA VAL A 599 -16.31 3.76 1.19
C VAL A 599 -14.94 3.19 1.51
N TRP A 600 -14.89 1.96 2.02
CA TRP A 600 -13.66 1.25 2.34
C TRP A 600 -13.93 -0.26 2.42
N GLU A 601 -13.09 -1.07 1.81
CA GLU A 601 -13.12 -2.54 1.90
C GLU A 601 -11.71 -3.09 2.06
N HIS A 602 -11.55 -4.07 2.95
CA HIS A 602 -10.28 -4.77 3.12
C HIS A 602 -10.47 -6.16 3.73
N GLU A 603 -9.58 -7.07 3.36
CA GLU A 603 -9.45 -8.40 3.96
C GLU A 603 -8.31 -8.37 5.00
N ALA A 604 -8.64 -8.65 6.25
CA ALA A 604 -7.72 -8.56 7.38
C ALA A 604 -7.40 -9.96 7.93
N ASP A 605 -6.11 -10.25 8.10
CA ASP A 605 -5.60 -11.44 8.78
C ASP A 605 -5.64 -11.26 10.31
N LEU A 606 -6.14 -12.27 11.01
CA LEU A 606 -6.30 -12.38 12.45
C LEU A 606 -5.46 -13.53 13.06
N THR A 607 -4.78 -14.33 12.23
CA THR A 607 -4.10 -15.59 12.60
C THR A 607 -2.86 -15.41 13.46
N ASP A 608 -2.30 -14.20 13.54
CA ASP A 608 -1.13 -13.94 14.36
C ASP A 608 -1.39 -14.14 15.88
N HIS A 609 -2.65 -14.30 16.33
CA HIS A 609 -3.01 -14.11 17.74
C HIS A 609 -4.10 -15.04 18.33
N LEU A 610 -3.78 -16.33 18.56
CA LEU A 610 -4.47 -17.17 19.57
C LEU A 610 -3.47 -17.86 20.53
N PRO A 611 -3.81 -18.02 21.82
CA PRO A 611 -3.01 -17.40 22.88
C PRO A 611 -2.22 -18.36 23.79
N PHE A 612 -1.21 -17.74 24.42
CA PHE A 612 -0.58 -18.05 25.69
C PHE A 612 -1.50 -18.78 26.70
N SER A 613 -0.96 -19.83 27.32
CA SER A 613 -1.60 -20.56 28.43
C SER A 613 -1.73 -19.70 29.70
N ALA A 614 -2.73 -20.05 30.51
CA ALA A 614 -3.34 -19.31 31.62
C ALA A 614 -2.45 -18.95 32.84
N ASP A 615 -1.14 -18.84 32.71
CA ASP A 615 -0.25 -18.46 33.82
C ASP A 615 0.85 -17.46 33.43
N GLY A 616 0.73 -16.81 32.26
CA GLY A 616 1.71 -15.79 31.83
C GLY A 616 3.15 -16.32 31.74
N ARG A 617 3.32 -17.62 31.52
CA ARG A 617 4.60 -18.24 31.22
C ARG A 617 4.47 -19.05 29.95
N ILE A 618 5.45 -18.88 29.07
CA ILE A 618 5.57 -19.63 27.83
C ILE A 618 5.74 -21.11 28.18
N PRO A 619 4.95 -22.03 27.57
CA PRO A 619 5.09 -23.45 27.84
C PRO A 619 6.55 -23.89 27.63
N ALA A 620 7.08 -24.67 28.57
CA ALA A 620 8.42 -25.25 28.50
C ALA A 620 8.70 -25.90 27.13
N GLU A 621 7.67 -26.55 26.57
CA GLU A 621 7.68 -27.19 25.25
C GLU A 621 7.91 -26.19 24.10
N LYS A 622 7.34 -24.98 24.18
CA LYS A 622 7.54 -23.91 23.18
C LYS A 622 8.93 -23.28 23.30
N ILE A 623 9.45 -23.12 24.52
CA ILE A 623 10.83 -22.63 24.74
C ILE A 623 11.84 -23.65 24.21
N MET A 624 11.60 -24.94 24.42
CA MET A 624 12.45 -26.03 23.93
C MET A 624 12.50 -26.11 22.40
N VAL A 625 11.46 -25.69 21.69
CA VAL A 625 11.46 -25.62 20.21
C VAL A 625 12.11 -24.33 19.69
N MET A 626 11.92 -23.20 20.40
CA MET A 626 12.43 -21.91 19.93
C MET A 626 13.94 -21.69 20.20
N LEU A 627 14.51 -22.31 21.24
CA LEU A 627 15.93 -22.15 21.56
C LEU A 627 16.86 -22.74 20.48
N PRO A 628 16.60 -23.93 19.91
CA PRO A 628 17.37 -24.43 18.78
C PRO A 628 17.24 -23.56 17.53
N ASP A 629 16.04 -23.07 17.20
CA ASP A 629 15.80 -22.18 16.06
C ASP A 629 16.63 -20.88 16.14
N ILE A 630 16.91 -20.39 17.35
CA ILE A 630 17.78 -19.23 17.57
C ILE A 630 19.25 -19.58 17.29
N LEU A 631 19.67 -20.81 17.60
CA LEU A 631 21.03 -21.27 17.31
C LEU A 631 21.21 -21.67 15.84
N GLU A 632 20.15 -22.07 15.14
CA GLU A 632 20.16 -22.30 13.69
C GLU A 632 20.34 -20.99 12.90
N ASP A 633 19.83 -19.87 13.43
CA ASP A 633 20.09 -18.55 12.86
C ASP A 633 21.56 -18.09 13.07
N LEU A 634 22.36 -18.80 13.87
CA LEU A 634 23.79 -18.56 14.00
C LEU A 634 24.56 -19.36 12.94
N ASN A 635 25.40 -18.67 12.17
CA ASN A 635 26.36 -19.36 11.30
C ASN A 635 27.38 -20.17 12.12
N ASP A 636 28.15 -21.05 11.48
CA ASP A 636 29.02 -22.00 12.18
C ASP A 636 30.11 -21.34 13.03
N GLU A 637 30.65 -20.18 12.61
CA GLU A 637 31.65 -19.45 13.37
C GLU A 637 31.05 -18.71 14.57
N GLU A 638 29.84 -18.16 14.43
CA GLU A 638 29.06 -17.58 15.54
C GLU A 638 28.66 -18.64 16.56
N PHE A 639 28.21 -19.81 16.08
CA PHE A 639 27.85 -20.93 16.95
C PHE A 639 29.07 -21.49 17.69
N LYS A 640 30.25 -21.51 17.05
CA LYS A 640 31.51 -21.87 17.70
C LYS A 640 31.92 -20.87 18.78
N LYS A 641 31.73 -19.56 18.55
CA LYS A 641 31.92 -18.51 19.57
C LYS A 641 30.90 -18.65 20.70
N PHE A 642 29.65 -18.95 20.38
CA PHE A 642 28.58 -19.19 21.35
C PHE A 642 28.95 -20.34 22.31
N LYS A 643 29.39 -21.49 21.77
CA LYS A 643 29.90 -22.62 22.57
C LYS A 643 31.15 -22.28 23.38
N TRP A 644 32.00 -21.40 22.86
CA TRP A 644 33.17 -20.93 23.61
C TRP A 644 32.78 -20.12 24.84
N HIS A 645 31.77 -19.25 24.76
CA HIS A 645 31.27 -18.49 25.92
C HIS A 645 30.54 -19.38 26.94
N LEU A 646 29.83 -20.42 26.50
CA LEU A 646 29.18 -21.39 27.38
C LEU A 646 30.15 -22.18 28.28
N LYS A 647 31.38 -22.43 27.80
CA LYS A 647 32.40 -23.19 28.55
C LYS A 647 33.35 -22.32 29.38
N THR A 648 33.44 -21.02 29.11
CA THR A 648 34.46 -20.13 29.72
C THR A 648 33.90 -19.14 30.74
N HIS A 649 32.65 -18.71 30.59
CA HIS A 649 32.08 -17.62 31.37
C HIS A 649 31.05 -18.13 32.39
N VAL A 650 31.13 -17.60 33.62
CA VAL A 650 30.13 -17.80 34.66
C VAL A 650 29.02 -16.78 34.44
N TRP A 651 27.80 -17.25 34.23
CA TRP A 651 26.64 -16.40 33.99
C TRP A 651 25.68 -16.51 35.18
N ASN A 652 25.36 -15.41 35.85
CA ASN A 652 24.43 -15.34 36.99
C ASN A 652 24.76 -16.33 38.14
N ASN A 653 26.05 -16.45 38.53
CA ASN A 653 26.56 -17.41 39.52
C ASN A 653 26.38 -18.89 39.15
N MET A 654 26.02 -19.22 37.91
CA MET A 654 25.92 -20.59 37.42
C MET A 654 27.22 -21.04 36.75
N SER A 655 27.65 -22.28 37.05
CA SER A 655 28.94 -22.81 36.61
C SER A 655 28.95 -23.12 35.11
N PRO A 656 30.06 -22.88 34.38
CA PRO A 656 30.14 -23.13 32.95
C PRO A 656 29.98 -24.62 32.60
N ILE A 657 29.49 -24.91 31.39
CA ILE A 657 29.35 -26.29 30.91
C ILE A 657 30.73 -26.83 30.54
N LYS A 658 31.09 -28.02 31.02
CA LYS A 658 32.42 -28.60 30.78
C LYS A 658 32.66 -28.89 29.30
N GLU A 659 33.87 -28.61 28.83
CA GLU A 659 34.28 -28.70 27.42
C GLU A 659 34.12 -30.11 26.81
N ASN A 660 34.24 -31.15 27.62
CA ASN A 660 34.05 -32.54 27.19
C ASN A 660 32.61 -32.83 26.71
N TYR A 661 31.61 -32.06 27.15
CA TYR A 661 30.22 -32.17 26.68
C TYR A 661 29.93 -31.27 25.47
N LEU A 662 30.51 -30.06 25.40
CA LEU A 662 30.24 -29.08 24.33
C LEU A 662 31.02 -29.31 23.02
N SER A 663 32.19 -29.94 23.09
CA SER A 663 33.08 -30.08 21.91
C SER A 663 32.49 -30.93 20.78
N LYS A 664 31.56 -31.84 21.09
CA LYS A 664 30.87 -32.71 20.11
C LYS A 664 29.37 -32.42 19.95
N ALA A 665 28.82 -31.50 20.73
CA ALA A 665 27.39 -31.16 20.70
C ALA A 665 27.03 -30.34 19.46
N ASP A 666 25.98 -30.76 18.77
CA ASP A 666 25.30 -29.96 17.74
C ASP A 666 24.39 -28.89 18.38
N ARG A 667 23.63 -28.15 17.57
CA ARG A 667 22.79 -27.03 18.04
C ARG A 667 21.70 -27.50 19.01
N ASN A 668 21.07 -28.65 18.74
CA ASN A 668 20.05 -29.23 19.59
C ASN A 668 20.66 -29.78 20.89
N ASP A 669 21.74 -30.55 20.78
CA ASP A 669 22.48 -31.09 21.93
C ASP A 669 22.98 -29.96 22.85
N THR A 670 23.36 -28.82 22.26
CA THR A 670 23.83 -27.64 23.02
C THR A 670 22.69 -27.01 23.82
N VAL A 671 21.48 -26.92 23.26
CA VAL A 671 20.30 -26.44 23.99
C VAL A 671 19.92 -27.41 25.10
N ASP A 672 19.93 -28.71 24.84
CA ASP A 672 19.66 -29.73 25.86
C ASP A 672 20.64 -29.65 27.03
N LEU A 673 21.94 -29.48 26.74
CA LEU A 673 22.96 -29.29 27.77
C LEU A 673 22.76 -27.98 28.55
N MET A 674 22.34 -26.89 27.89
CA MET A 674 22.03 -25.61 28.55
C MET A 674 20.82 -25.74 29.48
N VAL A 675 19.77 -26.43 29.05
CA VAL A 675 18.56 -26.59 29.86
C VAL A 675 18.80 -27.57 31.02
N GLN A 676 19.56 -28.65 30.80
CA GLN A 676 19.94 -29.57 31.87
C GLN A 676 20.84 -28.93 32.92
N THR A 677 21.69 -27.97 32.53
CA THR A 677 22.65 -27.32 33.44
C THR A 677 22.06 -26.10 34.16
N TYR A 678 21.22 -25.31 33.47
CA TYR A 678 20.75 -24.01 33.95
C TYR A 678 19.23 -23.93 34.20
N GLU A 679 18.49 -25.02 33.95
CA GLU A 679 17.03 -25.04 33.86
C GLU A 679 16.49 -24.11 32.75
N ILE A 680 15.23 -24.28 32.33
CA ILE A 680 14.69 -23.62 31.11
C ILE A 680 14.81 -22.09 31.18
N THR A 681 14.47 -21.49 32.32
CA THR A 681 14.52 -20.03 32.49
C THR A 681 15.97 -19.51 32.56
N GLY A 682 16.89 -20.27 33.16
CA GLY A 682 18.30 -19.91 33.18
C GLY A 682 18.94 -20.05 31.79
N ALA A 683 18.56 -21.06 31.01
CA ALA A 683 19.04 -21.27 29.65
C ALA A 683 18.71 -20.09 28.72
N VAL A 684 17.48 -19.55 28.79
CA VAL A 684 17.06 -18.36 28.02
C VAL A 684 17.92 -17.13 28.39
N GLN A 685 18.16 -16.91 29.68
CA GLN A 685 18.97 -15.77 30.15
C GLN A 685 20.44 -15.88 29.74
N VAL A 686 21.01 -17.08 29.84
CA VAL A 686 22.39 -17.35 29.42
C VAL A 686 22.52 -17.18 27.90
N MET A 687 21.55 -17.68 27.12
CA MET A 687 21.52 -17.49 25.67
C MET A 687 21.45 -16.02 25.29
N GLU A 688 20.57 -15.24 25.92
CA GLU A 688 20.44 -13.79 25.69
C GLU A 688 21.77 -13.06 25.91
N ASN A 689 22.45 -13.34 27.02
CA ASN A 689 23.70 -12.67 27.36
C ASN A 689 24.84 -13.04 26.41
N ILE A 690 24.91 -14.31 26.00
CA ILE A 690 25.92 -14.77 25.05
C ILE A 690 25.64 -14.18 23.67
N LEU A 691 24.39 -14.16 23.20
CA LEU A 691 24.01 -13.54 21.93
C LEU A 691 24.35 -12.05 21.88
N LYS A 692 24.11 -11.30 22.97
CA LYS A 692 24.58 -9.92 23.11
C LYS A 692 26.10 -9.80 23.01
N THR A 693 26.83 -10.75 23.61
CA THR A 693 28.30 -10.77 23.63
C THR A 693 28.90 -11.10 22.27
N ILE A 694 28.24 -11.93 21.47
CA ILE A 694 28.63 -12.21 20.07
C ILE A 694 27.96 -11.25 19.06
N CYS A 695 27.38 -10.15 19.54
CA CYS A 695 26.76 -9.07 18.77
C CYS A 695 25.47 -9.42 17.98
N ARG A 696 24.79 -10.53 18.31
CA ARG A 696 23.49 -10.93 17.72
C ARG A 696 22.29 -10.34 18.49
N ASN A 697 22.26 -9.00 18.58
CA ASN A 697 21.18 -8.26 19.26
C ASN A 697 19.85 -8.27 18.47
N ASP A 698 19.93 -8.54 17.16
CA ASP A 698 18.81 -8.84 16.27
C ASP A 698 18.01 -10.04 16.78
N LEU A 699 18.68 -11.16 17.06
CA LEU A 699 18.04 -12.38 17.57
C LEU A 699 17.47 -12.16 18.97
N VAL A 700 18.14 -11.33 19.78
CA VAL A 700 17.63 -10.99 21.12
C VAL A 700 16.32 -10.21 21.03
N LYS A 701 16.23 -9.21 20.15
CA LYS A 701 15.03 -8.36 20.00
C LYS A 701 13.91 -9.05 19.24
N LYS A 702 14.23 -9.93 18.28
CA LYS A 702 13.26 -10.61 17.41
C LYS A 702 12.74 -11.91 18.00
N LYS A 703 13.62 -12.72 18.61
CA LYS A 703 13.31 -14.10 19.04
C LYS A 703 13.43 -14.36 20.54
N ILE A 704 14.27 -13.65 21.30
CA ILE A 704 14.34 -13.82 22.78
C ILE A 704 13.41 -12.89 23.55
N SER A 705 13.13 -11.69 23.04
CA SER A 705 12.17 -10.75 23.67
C SER A 705 10.77 -11.35 23.79
N THR A 706 10.41 -12.22 22.85
CA THR A 706 9.18 -13.01 22.84
C THR A 706 9.17 -14.12 23.88
N LEU A 707 10.34 -14.52 24.41
CA LEU A 707 10.51 -15.53 25.45
C LEU A 707 10.42 -14.98 26.89
N ARG A 708 10.32 -13.64 27.05
CA ARG A 708 10.45 -12.95 28.34
C ARG A 708 9.13 -12.42 28.93
N ASN A 709 8.02 -12.56 28.21
CA ASN A 709 6.71 -12.04 28.60
C ASN A 709 5.76 -13.12 29.10
#